data_AF-A0A4Z0ABK2-F1
#
_entry.id   AF-A0A4Z0ABK2-F1
#
_cell.length_a   1.000
_cell.length_b   1.000
_cell.length_c   1.000
_cell.angle_alpha   90.00
_cell.angle_beta   90.00
_cell.angle_gamma   90.00
#
_symmetry.space_group_name_H-M   'P 1'
#
loop_
_entity.id
_entity.type
_entity.pdbx_description
1 polymer ?
#
loop_
_entity_poly.entity_id
_entity_poly.type
_entity_poly.pdbx_seq_one_letter_code
_entity_poly.pdbx_strand_id
1 'polypeptide(L)'
;MSHMNSANVKHMYYCARVPSSSILDFAGWHQEQKPDCKTPLHRRLSREMKRELVKSFRTVALLAMFSEDSTTVSNINSCLRWLSLMEPDLILYPILERAVPSLEALVETQRTIAVIKALGAIAPALASRDVYYPGAKHLIPILQLLIPGIDLNDPSKTLCTTTFLIEISQYIKYGDLTSVGSAMSADIDSRSPVIEMPDGIPSVSIGGHVNGVNGDVNGDAPAPLSKEEEDSLLIQATGEFPDWIADFIRRVILLFDNLPEEAGGATEVQLVDAVTNACSQICIHLSDPLFDMVLNMIFDYASTNVRPNAVRAVHQLVECIANANPTKTLAKFVPFCIEKLYLELESGASSLRTTSSLSTPLLSDATFHWNLAVLRGAIFNDGKAVFKYKDEFLTLIRHLRDKTFAKRGFAWSGKVLSSLLLTLTHTYPLEDKFVNPDEWSSDEFRFNHHRHWGKLYSAEDVKVSWHVPDDDEIDYALEIFKTIVEPTMTTLEQSLGPGKYHLRNVVYIDIDFVSFSTEVWSRCRHLSFVRNAFAGTPTLVKEKISEEEEKHMLETTDVLNEIPEMIASVDPINSGFAMSPEDPRAQYYTALRQRFGKFLHNASVSLRQQGEENTVDAVDLLLDSIRTYMLDYGDSKDSYYTQLDRYLAELNYARQYYGQKTWPRAVFVRRARLYHAARLRWNSIERRRGTLEDSLIDDVAEWSMWQYATVREYVHKKSFDIVY
;
A
#
# COMPACT_ATOMS: atom_id res chain seq x y z
N MET A 1 46.84 -6.46 21.02
CA MET A 1 46.72 -6.87 19.61
C MET A 1 46.49 -5.62 18.75
N SER A 2 47.48 -4.75 18.71
CA SER A 2 47.39 -3.35 18.28
C SER A 2 48.22 -3.05 17.03
N HIS A 3 48.53 -4.06 16.20
CA HIS A 3 49.27 -3.88 14.95
C HIS A 3 48.76 -4.81 13.84
N MET A 4 47.47 -4.71 13.52
CA MET A 4 46.94 -5.19 12.24
C MET A 4 46.64 -3.98 11.33
N ASN A 5 47.65 -3.66 10.52
CA ASN A 5 47.62 -2.97 9.23
C ASN A 5 46.71 -1.75 9.00
N SER A 6 47.29 -0.56 9.18
CA SER A 6 46.77 0.71 8.65
C SER A 6 46.67 0.77 7.11
N ALA A 7 47.27 -0.20 6.40
CA ALA A 7 47.14 -0.37 4.96
C ALA A 7 45.74 -0.88 4.53
N ASN A 8 45.11 -1.73 5.34
CA ASN A 8 43.75 -2.25 5.05
C ASN A 8 42.69 -1.18 5.29
N VAL A 9 42.87 -0.32 6.30
CA VAL A 9 41.97 0.80 6.58
C VAL A 9 42.05 1.87 5.49
N LYS A 10 43.23 2.12 4.90
CA LYS A 10 43.38 3.02 3.74
C LYS A 10 42.75 2.46 2.46
N HIS A 11 42.78 1.14 2.24
CA HIS A 11 42.02 0.51 1.16
C HIS A 11 40.51 0.58 1.38
N MET A 12 40.04 0.48 2.62
CA MET A 12 38.64 0.67 3.01
C MET A 12 38.15 2.10 2.70
N TYR A 13 38.96 3.12 3.03
CA TYR A 13 38.65 4.52 2.73
C TYR A 13 38.72 4.85 1.24
N TYR A 14 39.61 4.21 0.47
CA TYR A 14 39.65 4.39 -0.98
C TYR A 14 38.46 3.70 -1.67
N CYS A 15 38.07 2.49 -1.28
CA CYS A 15 36.86 1.85 -1.84
C CYS A 15 35.55 2.57 -1.46
N ALA A 16 35.48 3.20 -0.28
CA ALA A 16 34.30 3.96 0.15
C ALA A 16 34.19 5.37 -0.47
N ARG A 17 35.29 5.93 -1.00
CA ARG A 17 35.32 7.22 -1.72
C ARG A 17 35.40 7.09 -3.24
N VAL A 18 35.11 5.92 -3.79
CA VAL A 18 35.00 5.72 -5.23
C VAL A 18 33.51 5.67 -5.60
N PRO A 19 32.82 6.82 -5.79
CA PRO A 19 31.52 6.83 -6.45
C PRO A 19 31.66 6.86 -7.98
N SER A 20 32.76 6.37 -8.57
CA SER A 20 32.98 6.47 -10.02
C SER A 20 33.77 5.33 -10.68
N SER A 21 34.82 4.74 -10.08
CA SER A 21 35.63 3.72 -10.76
C SER A 21 35.16 2.26 -10.63
N SER A 22 34.52 1.86 -9.52
CA SER A 22 33.86 0.54 -9.41
C SER A 22 32.53 0.48 -10.16
N ILE A 23 31.86 1.63 -10.31
CA ILE A 23 30.72 1.82 -11.22
C ILE A 23 31.16 1.65 -12.68
N LEU A 24 32.40 2.02 -13.03
CA LEU A 24 32.92 1.88 -14.39
C LEU A 24 33.13 0.41 -14.81
N ASP A 25 33.48 -0.50 -13.90
CA ASP A 25 33.79 -1.89 -14.28
C ASP A 25 32.53 -2.77 -14.46
N PHE A 26 31.51 -2.65 -13.60
CA PHE A 26 30.25 -3.41 -13.75
C PHE A 26 29.34 -2.81 -14.83
N ALA A 27 29.23 -1.48 -14.91
CA ALA A 27 28.58 -0.83 -16.03
C ALA A 27 29.33 -1.13 -17.34
N GLY A 28 30.67 -1.17 -17.28
CA GLY A 28 31.54 -1.60 -18.37
C GLY A 28 31.20 -3.00 -18.86
N TRP A 29 31.10 -3.99 -17.98
CA TRP A 29 30.74 -5.37 -18.37
C TRP A 29 29.41 -5.43 -19.13
N HIS A 30 28.32 -4.89 -18.57
CA HIS A 30 27.02 -4.91 -19.23
C HIS A 30 26.99 -4.08 -20.52
N GLN A 31 27.72 -2.96 -20.57
CA GLN A 31 27.80 -2.10 -21.75
C GLN A 31 28.64 -2.72 -22.86
N GLU A 32 29.70 -3.45 -22.52
CA GLU A 32 30.59 -4.16 -23.46
C GLU A 32 29.95 -5.39 -24.10
N GLN A 33 28.93 -5.97 -23.46
CA GLN A 33 28.13 -7.05 -24.05
C GLN A 33 27.09 -6.55 -25.05
N LYS A 34 26.80 -5.24 -25.10
CA LYS A 34 25.80 -4.71 -26.04
C LYS A 34 26.32 -4.71 -27.49
N PRO A 35 25.43 -4.95 -28.48
CA PRO A 35 25.83 -4.99 -29.89
C PRO A 35 26.34 -3.64 -30.41
N ASP A 36 25.91 -2.53 -29.81
CA ASP A 36 26.32 -1.15 -30.14
C ASP A 36 27.62 -0.71 -29.43
N CYS A 37 28.30 -1.62 -28.72
CA CYS A 37 29.51 -1.27 -28.00
C CYS A 37 30.68 -0.95 -28.95
N LYS A 38 31.20 0.28 -28.82
CA LYS A 38 32.35 0.79 -29.58
C LYS A 38 33.69 0.20 -29.14
N THR A 39 33.76 -0.44 -27.97
CA THR A 39 34.99 -1.05 -27.46
C THR A 39 35.36 -2.27 -28.32
N PRO A 40 36.58 -2.30 -28.90
CA PRO A 40 37.05 -3.45 -29.69
C PRO A 40 37.03 -4.75 -28.86
N LEU A 41 36.66 -5.88 -29.49
CA LEU A 41 36.51 -7.18 -28.82
C LEU A 41 37.73 -7.59 -27.96
N HIS A 42 38.95 -7.34 -28.43
CA HIS A 42 40.19 -7.68 -27.71
C HIS A 42 40.49 -6.81 -26.47
N ARG A 43 39.75 -5.72 -26.27
CA ARG A 43 39.85 -4.85 -25.08
C ARG A 43 38.66 -5.00 -24.15
N ARG A 44 37.69 -5.84 -24.49
CA ARG A 44 36.54 -6.10 -23.63
C ARG A 44 36.97 -6.97 -22.46
N LEU A 45 36.30 -6.79 -21.34
CA LEU A 45 36.46 -7.59 -20.13
C LEU A 45 36.25 -9.08 -20.46
N SER A 46 37.21 -9.91 -20.05
CA SER A 46 37.11 -11.38 -20.21
C SER A 46 36.36 -12.01 -19.04
N ARG A 47 35.92 -13.27 -19.21
CA ARG A 47 35.29 -14.02 -18.11
C ARG A 47 36.27 -14.26 -16.97
N GLU A 48 37.54 -14.51 -17.27
CA GLU A 48 38.60 -14.67 -16.27
C GLU A 48 38.82 -13.38 -15.48
N MET A 49 38.88 -12.23 -16.16
CA MET A 49 39.00 -10.92 -15.51
C MET A 49 37.82 -10.65 -14.56
N LYS A 50 36.60 -10.95 -15.01
CA LYS A 50 35.38 -10.83 -14.18
C LYS A 50 35.48 -11.73 -12.93
N ARG A 51 35.89 -12.99 -13.08
CA ARG A 51 36.00 -13.93 -11.95
C ARG A 51 37.09 -13.52 -10.95
N GLU A 52 38.26 -13.08 -11.42
CA GLU A 52 39.35 -12.58 -10.56
C GLU A 52 38.99 -11.28 -9.84
N LEU A 53 38.24 -10.38 -10.49
CA LEU A 53 37.68 -9.20 -9.86
C LEU A 53 36.77 -9.60 -8.68
N VAL A 54 35.83 -10.52 -8.91
CA VAL A 54 34.92 -10.98 -7.85
C VAL A 54 35.68 -11.62 -6.69
N LYS A 55 36.66 -12.48 -6.97
CA LYS A 55 37.52 -13.08 -5.92
C LYS A 55 38.25 -12.02 -5.08
N SER A 56 38.76 -10.97 -5.73
CA SER A 56 39.53 -9.90 -5.07
C SER A 56 38.66 -9.08 -4.10
N PHE A 57 37.41 -8.81 -4.48
CA PHE A 57 36.48 -8.02 -3.64
C PHE A 57 35.70 -8.86 -2.63
N ARG A 58 35.47 -10.15 -2.90
CA ARG A 58 34.64 -11.05 -2.08
C ARG A 58 35.01 -11.01 -0.59
N THR A 59 36.28 -11.24 -0.27
CA THR A 59 36.72 -11.31 1.14
C THR A 59 36.51 -9.98 1.86
N VAL A 60 36.79 -8.86 1.19
CA VAL A 60 36.61 -7.51 1.77
C VAL A 60 35.13 -7.23 2.00
N ALA A 61 34.27 -7.57 1.03
CA ALA A 61 32.83 -7.38 1.14
C ALA A 61 32.21 -8.20 2.27
N LEU A 62 32.58 -9.49 2.38
CA LEU A 62 32.09 -10.39 3.43
C LEU A 62 32.55 -10.00 4.84
N LEU A 63 33.68 -9.30 4.98
CA LEU A 63 34.13 -8.76 6.26
C LEU A 63 33.43 -7.44 6.58
N ALA A 64 33.31 -6.56 5.59
CA ALA A 64 32.77 -5.22 5.77
C ALA A 64 31.24 -5.17 5.93
N MET A 65 30.52 -6.24 5.58
CA MET A 65 29.06 -6.31 5.81
C MET A 65 28.67 -6.22 7.30
N PHE A 66 29.60 -6.50 8.22
CA PHE A 66 29.42 -6.38 9.68
C PHE A 66 29.94 -5.06 10.24
N SER A 67 30.20 -4.06 9.40
CA SER A 67 30.65 -2.74 9.85
C SER A 67 29.58 -2.05 10.71
N GLU A 68 30.02 -1.26 11.69
CA GLU A 68 29.15 -0.40 12.51
C GLU A 68 28.70 0.87 11.75
N ASP A 69 29.40 1.26 10.69
CA ASP A 69 29.03 2.43 9.88
C ASP A 69 27.96 2.07 8.85
N SER A 70 26.77 2.65 9.02
CA SER A 70 25.61 2.44 8.14
C SER A 70 25.90 2.77 6.67
N THR A 71 26.71 3.80 6.41
CA THR A 71 27.09 4.21 5.04
C THR A 71 27.93 3.12 4.37
N THR A 72 28.93 2.61 5.09
CA THR A 72 29.76 1.48 4.66
C THR A 72 28.89 0.25 4.37
N VAL A 73 27.98 -0.11 5.28
CA VAL A 73 27.07 -1.26 5.09
C VAL A 73 26.21 -1.11 3.82
N SER A 74 25.65 0.09 3.57
CA SER A 74 24.86 0.35 2.36
C SER A 74 25.68 0.18 1.08
N ASN A 75 26.91 0.71 1.06
CA ASN A 75 27.83 0.56 -0.07
C ASN A 75 28.24 -0.91 -0.28
N ILE A 76 28.47 -1.66 0.80
CA ILE A 76 28.82 -3.07 0.73
C ILE A 76 27.65 -3.92 0.25
N ASN A 77 26.42 -3.64 0.66
CA ASN A 77 25.24 -4.33 0.13
C ASN A 77 25.09 -4.10 -1.38
N SER A 78 25.31 -2.87 -1.83
CA SER A 78 25.33 -2.55 -3.27
C SER A 78 26.44 -3.31 -4.01
N CYS A 79 27.62 -3.42 -3.40
CA CYS A 79 28.74 -4.20 -3.92
C CYS A 79 28.39 -5.70 -4.00
N LEU A 80 27.87 -6.30 -2.92
CA LEU A 80 27.45 -7.70 -2.86
C LEU A 80 26.40 -8.04 -3.94
N ARG A 81 25.46 -7.12 -4.20
CA ARG A 81 24.50 -7.24 -5.30
C ARG A 81 25.19 -7.33 -6.66
N TRP A 82 26.18 -6.48 -6.94
CA TRP A 82 26.89 -6.54 -8.23
C TRP A 82 27.78 -7.77 -8.36
N LEU A 83 28.47 -8.14 -7.27
CA LEU A 83 29.31 -9.34 -7.24
C LEU A 83 28.47 -10.60 -7.48
N SER A 84 27.27 -10.68 -6.89
CA SER A 84 26.36 -11.82 -7.07
C SER A 84 25.76 -11.89 -8.48
N LEU A 85 25.51 -10.75 -9.13
CA LEU A 85 25.08 -10.71 -10.53
C LEU A 85 26.20 -11.11 -11.51
N MET A 86 27.46 -10.84 -11.16
CA MET A 86 28.62 -11.21 -11.98
C MET A 86 28.97 -12.70 -11.88
N GLU A 87 29.21 -13.19 -10.67
CA GLU A 87 29.63 -14.56 -10.37
C GLU A 87 28.88 -15.05 -9.11
N PRO A 88 27.61 -15.45 -9.26
CA PRO A 88 26.73 -15.83 -8.14
C PRO A 88 27.27 -17.02 -7.33
N ASP A 89 27.91 -17.98 -7.99
CA ASP A 89 28.52 -19.16 -7.38
C ASP A 89 29.58 -18.80 -6.32
N LEU A 90 30.31 -17.72 -6.54
CA LEU A 90 31.37 -17.28 -5.61
C LEU A 90 30.85 -16.51 -4.40
N ILE A 91 29.63 -15.98 -4.45
CA ILE A 91 29.07 -15.05 -3.46
C ILE A 91 27.94 -15.67 -2.64
N LEU A 92 27.07 -16.46 -3.27
CA LEU A 92 25.90 -17.04 -2.63
C LEU A 92 26.29 -17.92 -1.44
N TYR A 93 27.10 -18.96 -1.66
CA TYR A 93 27.43 -19.94 -0.61
C TYR A 93 28.14 -19.31 0.59
N PRO A 94 29.15 -18.43 0.44
CA PRO A 94 29.76 -17.76 1.57
C PRO A 94 28.79 -16.90 2.41
N ILE A 95 27.76 -16.33 1.79
CA ILE A 95 26.70 -15.61 2.52
C ILE A 95 25.82 -16.62 3.26
N LEU A 96 25.41 -17.71 2.62
CA LEU A 96 24.59 -18.76 3.24
C LEU A 96 25.27 -19.41 4.45
N GLU A 97 26.58 -19.71 4.36
CA GLU A 97 27.39 -20.24 5.47
C GLU A 97 27.39 -19.33 6.71
N ARG A 98 27.32 -18.01 6.49
CA ARG A 98 27.22 -17.02 7.58
C ARG A 98 25.78 -16.82 8.03
N ALA A 99 24.83 -16.97 7.11
CA ALA A 99 23.43 -16.68 7.35
C ALA A 99 22.78 -17.70 8.27
N VAL A 100 22.94 -18.99 7.98
CA VAL A 100 22.27 -20.06 8.73
C VAL A 100 22.60 -20.02 10.23
N PRO A 101 23.86 -20.00 10.67
CA PRO A 101 24.16 -19.93 12.11
C PRO A 101 23.65 -18.65 12.77
N SER A 102 23.62 -17.54 12.04
CA SER A 102 23.14 -16.26 12.57
C SER A 102 21.62 -16.25 12.75
N LEU A 103 20.90 -16.88 11.82
CA LEU A 103 19.43 -17.00 11.84
C LEU A 103 18.93 -18.13 12.75
N GLU A 104 19.74 -19.15 13.04
CA GLU A 104 19.41 -20.19 14.02
C GLU A 104 19.65 -19.71 15.45
N ALA A 105 20.78 -19.04 15.71
CA ALA A 105 21.12 -18.59 17.05
C ALA A 105 20.22 -17.43 17.51
N LEU A 106 19.90 -16.48 16.63
CA LEU A 106 19.07 -15.29 16.88
C LEU A 106 19.48 -14.39 18.07
N VAL A 107 20.59 -14.67 18.74
CA VAL A 107 21.06 -13.93 19.93
C VAL A 107 21.82 -12.65 19.57
N GLU A 108 22.51 -12.63 18.42
CA GLU A 108 23.33 -11.51 17.96
C GLU A 108 22.53 -10.61 17.00
N THR A 109 21.75 -9.66 17.56
CA THR A 109 20.84 -8.80 16.78
C THR A 109 21.51 -8.09 15.60
N GLN A 110 22.63 -7.40 15.83
CA GLN A 110 23.31 -6.63 14.79
C GLN A 110 23.85 -7.52 13.66
N ARG A 111 24.39 -8.69 14.01
CA ARG A 111 24.85 -9.67 13.03
C ARG A 111 23.70 -10.24 12.22
N THR A 112 22.57 -10.52 12.86
CA THR A 112 21.36 -11.02 12.20
C THR A 112 20.85 -9.99 11.19
N ILE A 113 20.75 -8.71 11.57
CA ILE A 113 20.34 -7.62 10.68
C ILE A 113 21.30 -7.49 9.47
N ALA A 114 22.61 -7.53 9.70
CA ALA A 114 23.60 -7.46 8.63
C ALA A 114 23.47 -8.62 7.63
N VAL A 115 23.24 -9.83 8.12
CA VAL A 115 22.99 -11.02 7.30
C VAL A 115 21.71 -10.88 6.48
N ILE A 116 20.60 -10.44 7.09
CA ILE A 116 19.31 -10.27 6.37
C ILE A 116 19.47 -9.27 5.23
N LYS A 117 20.18 -8.15 5.47
CA LYS A 117 20.47 -7.15 4.44
C LYS A 117 21.34 -7.73 3.32
N ALA A 118 22.33 -8.56 3.65
CA ALA A 118 23.15 -9.23 2.64
C ALA A 118 22.36 -10.26 1.83
N LEU A 119 21.43 -11.00 2.46
CA LEU A 119 20.50 -11.90 1.76
C LEU A 119 19.60 -11.12 0.79
N GLY A 120 19.09 -9.96 1.18
CA GLY A 120 18.37 -9.05 0.27
C GLY A 120 19.24 -8.60 -0.90
N ALA A 121 20.48 -8.19 -0.64
CA ALA A 121 21.41 -7.80 -1.70
C ALA A 121 21.63 -8.91 -2.76
N ILE A 122 21.55 -10.18 -2.38
CA ILE A 122 21.67 -11.33 -3.28
C ILE A 122 20.34 -11.99 -3.65
N ALA A 123 19.20 -11.35 -3.35
CA ALA A 123 17.87 -11.90 -3.63
C ALA A 123 17.68 -12.33 -5.10
N PRO A 124 18.17 -11.60 -6.13
CA PRO A 124 18.10 -12.08 -7.51
C PRO A 124 18.84 -13.40 -7.75
N ALA A 125 20.01 -13.61 -7.12
CA ALA A 125 20.75 -14.87 -7.23
C ALA A 125 20.10 -16.01 -6.43
N LEU A 126 19.28 -15.69 -5.43
CA LEU A 126 18.47 -16.67 -4.69
C LEU A 126 17.20 -17.05 -5.44
N ALA A 127 16.51 -16.11 -6.09
CA ALA A 127 15.18 -16.33 -6.64
C ALA A 127 15.14 -16.52 -8.17
N SER A 128 15.99 -15.83 -8.93
CA SER A 128 15.89 -15.80 -10.40
C SER A 128 16.64 -16.94 -11.07
N ARG A 129 15.92 -17.71 -11.90
CA ARG A 129 16.51 -18.79 -12.72
C ARG A 129 17.44 -18.27 -13.82
N ASP A 130 17.25 -17.04 -14.26
CA ASP A 130 18.09 -16.38 -15.27
C ASP A 130 19.42 -15.86 -14.69
N VAL A 131 19.44 -15.50 -13.40
CA VAL A 131 20.65 -15.01 -12.71
C VAL A 131 21.49 -16.19 -12.21
N TYR A 132 20.90 -17.07 -11.41
CA TYR A 132 21.60 -18.25 -10.90
C TYR A 132 20.63 -19.42 -10.73
N TYR A 133 20.69 -20.35 -11.68
CA TYR A 133 19.78 -21.49 -11.73
C TYR A 133 19.75 -22.26 -10.39
N PRO A 134 20.87 -22.72 -9.79
CA PRO A 134 20.83 -23.52 -8.57
C PRO A 134 20.38 -22.79 -7.29
N GLY A 135 20.23 -21.46 -7.30
CA GLY A 135 20.00 -20.67 -6.09
C GLY A 135 18.66 -20.94 -5.41
N ALA A 136 17.61 -21.13 -6.21
CA ALA A 136 16.21 -21.20 -5.76
C ALA A 136 15.92 -22.29 -4.72
N LYS A 137 16.66 -23.41 -4.73
CA LYS A 137 16.48 -24.50 -3.75
C LYS A 137 16.78 -24.09 -2.31
N HIS A 138 17.58 -23.05 -2.11
CA HIS A 138 17.95 -22.57 -0.78
C HIS A 138 16.93 -21.58 -0.21
N LEU A 139 15.99 -21.09 -1.02
CA LEU A 139 15.12 -19.98 -0.65
C LEU A 139 14.17 -20.33 0.50
N ILE A 140 13.45 -21.44 0.41
CA ILE A 140 12.41 -21.81 1.37
C ILE A 140 12.99 -22.09 2.77
N PRO A 141 14.10 -22.84 2.93
CA PRO A 141 14.74 -22.98 4.23
C PRO A 141 15.14 -21.63 4.87
N ILE A 142 15.62 -20.67 4.06
CA ILE A 142 15.97 -19.33 4.55
C ILE A 142 14.71 -18.58 5.00
N LEU A 143 13.62 -18.68 4.22
CA LEU A 143 12.33 -18.08 4.57
C LEU A 143 11.82 -18.62 5.91
N GLN A 144 11.97 -19.92 6.19
CA GLN A 144 11.60 -20.54 7.47
C GLN A 144 12.43 -19.98 8.63
N LEU A 145 13.75 -19.87 8.45
CA LEU A 145 14.66 -19.32 9.46
C LEU A 145 14.41 -17.83 9.75
N LEU A 146 13.76 -17.10 8.84
CA LEU A 146 13.46 -15.68 8.99
C LEU A 146 12.16 -15.38 9.73
N ILE A 147 11.24 -16.35 9.88
CA ILE A 147 9.96 -16.13 10.57
C ILE A 147 10.14 -15.53 11.98
N PRO A 148 11.07 -16.03 12.83
CA PRO A 148 11.31 -15.43 14.14
C PRO A 148 11.83 -13.99 14.10
N GLY A 149 12.32 -13.53 12.94
CA GLY A 149 12.77 -12.15 12.71
C GLY A 149 11.64 -11.12 12.71
N ILE A 150 10.37 -11.56 12.57
CA ILE A 150 9.19 -10.72 12.79
C ILE A 150 8.92 -10.69 14.30
N ASP A 151 9.36 -9.64 14.97
CA ASP A 151 9.25 -9.48 16.43
C ASP A 151 8.89 -8.04 16.79
N LEU A 152 7.87 -7.88 17.63
CA LEU A 152 7.45 -6.58 18.14
C LEU A 152 8.53 -5.92 19.00
N ASN A 153 9.35 -6.71 19.68
CA ASN A 153 10.41 -6.23 20.57
C ASN A 153 11.67 -5.77 19.84
N ASP A 154 11.83 -6.14 18.56
CA ASP A 154 12.96 -5.74 17.72
C ASP A 154 12.45 -5.12 16.40
N PRO A 155 12.11 -3.82 16.42
CA PRO A 155 11.58 -3.16 15.24
C PRO A 155 12.54 -3.19 14.05
N SER A 156 13.85 -3.09 14.31
CA SER A 156 14.86 -3.08 13.24
C SER A 156 14.96 -4.43 12.53
N LYS A 157 14.88 -5.53 13.29
CA LYS A 157 14.86 -6.89 12.75
C LYS A 157 13.60 -7.16 11.93
N THR A 158 12.44 -6.72 12.42
CA THR A 158 11.16 -6.84 11.69
C THR A 158 11.19 -6.06 10.38
N LEU A 159 11.70 -4.82 10.39
CA LEU A 159 11.81 -3.99 9.18
C LEU A 159 12.73 -4.63 8.11
N CYS A 160 13.87 -5.20 8.53
CA CYS A 160 14.77 -5.87 7.59
C CYS A 160 14.17 -7.17 7.04
N THR A 161 13.51 -7.96 7.90
CA THR A 161 12.87 -9.22 7.52
C THR A 161 11.75 -8.99 6.52
N THR A 162 10.84 -8.07 6.82
CA THR A 162 9.71 -7.71 5.93
C THR A 162 10.19 -7.15 4.60
N THR A 163 11.26 -6.33 4.59
CA THR A 163 11.87 -5.84 3.35
C THR A 163 12.40 -6.99 2.48
N PHE A 164 13.07 -7.97 3.07
CA PHE A 164 13.54 -9.16 2.35
C PHE A 164 12.36 -9.97 1.78
N LEU A 165 11.30 -10.17 2.56
CA LEU A 165 10.09 -10.88 2.10
C LEU A 165 9.42 -10.17 0.91
N ILE A 166 9.33 -8.84 0.95
CA ILE A 166 8.82 -8.03 -0.16
C ILE A 166 9.70 -8.23 -1.41
N GLU A 167 11.02 -8.11 -1.27
CA GLU A 167 11.96 -8.26 -2.39
C GLU A 167 11.85 -9.64 -3.04
N ILE A 168 11.74 -10.72 -2.25
CA ILE A 168 11.56 -12.08 -2.79
C ILE A 168 10.19 -12.27 -3.46
N SER A 169 9.12 -11.76 -2.84
CA SER A 169 7.74 -11.94 -3.33
C SER A 169 7.55 -11.42 -4.76
N GLN A 170 8.32 -10.41 -5.16
CA GLN A 170 8.27 -9.81 -6.50
C GLN A 170 8.84 -10.72 -7.60
N TYR A 171 9.46 -11.84 -7.26
CA TYR A 171 10.10 -12.74 -8.22
C TYR A 171 9.46 -14.13 -8.26
N ILE A 172 8.60 -14.49 -7.30
CA ILE A 172 8.13 -15.86 -7.13
C ILE A 172 6.61 -15.96 -7.04
N LYS A 173 6.11 -17.16 -7.32
CA LYS A 173 4.76 -17.60 -6.96
C LYS A 173 4.88 -18.56 -5.79
N TYR A 174 4.10 -18.32 -4.75
CA TYR A 174 3.94 -19.26 -3.65
C TYR A 174 2.89 -20.31 -4.06
N GLY A 175 3.37 -21.48 -4.45
CA GLY A 175 2.55 -22.60 -4.88
C GLY A 175 3.27 -23.91 -4.60
N ASP A 176 2.53 -24.88 -4.05
CA ASP A 176 3.03 -26.24 -3.88
C ASP A 176 2.89 -26.98 -5.21
N LEU A 177 4.02 -27.42 -5.78
CA LEU A 177 4.06 -28.20 -7.02
C LEU A 177 4.05 -29.71 -6.78
N THR A 178 4.26 -30.17 -5.54
CA THR A 178 4.29 -31.60 -5.20
C THR A 178 2.90 -32.23 -5.24
N SER A 179 1.88 -31.52 -4.74
CA SER A 179 0.47 -31.96 -4.81
C SER A 179 -0.06 -32.03 -6.24
N VAL A 180 0.47 -31.18 -7.13
CA VAL A 180 0.01 -31.05 -8.51
C VAL A 180 0.57 -32.17 -9.41
N GLY A 181 1.80 -32.61 -9.16
CA GLY A 181 2.38 -33.79 -9.83
C GLY A 181 1.60 -35.09 -9.59
N SER A 182 0.97 -35.23 -8.42
CA SER A 182 0.08 -36.37 -8.10
C SER A 182 -1.28 -36.32 -8.80
N ALA A 183 -1.78 -35.14 -9.18
CA ALA A 183 -3.03 -35.03 -9.93
C ALA A 183 -2.85 -35.41 -11.41
N MET A 184 -1.69 -35.06 -12.00
CA MET A 184 -1.37 -35.43 -13.38
C MET A 184 -1.14 -36.94 -13.57
N SER A 185 -0.69 -37.65 -12.54
CA SER A 185 -0.49 -39.11 -12.59
C SER A 185 -1.80 -39.90 -12.49
N ALA A 186 -2.89 -39.28 -12.02
CA ALA A 186 -4.20 -39.91 -11.90
C ALA A 186 -5.06 -39.83 -13.18
N ASP A 187 -4.82 -38.82 -14.03
CA ASP A 187 -5.67 -38.52 -15.21
C ASP A 187 -5.06 -38.91 -16.58
N ILE A 188 -3.81 -39.38 -16.64
CA ILE A 188 -3.16 -39.77 -17.90
C ILE A 188 -2.91 -41.28 -17.95
N ASP A 189 -3.92 -42.00 -18.41
CA ASP A 189 -3.70 -43.25 -19.11
C ASP A 189 -3.11 -42.91 -20.50
N SER A 190 -1.93 -43.47 -20.81
CA SER A 190 -1.24 -43.47 -22.11
C SER A 190 -0.42 -42.21 -22.55
N ARG A 191 0.93 -42.37 -22.48
CA ARG A 191 1.97 -41.82 -23.40
C ARG A 191 2.61 -40.43 -23.18
N SER A 192 2.96 -40.07 -21.95
CA SER A 192 4.11 -39.16 -21.71
C SER A 192 5.10 -39.82 -20.74
N PRO A 193 6.41 -39.59 -20.86
CA PRO A 193 7.40 -40.31 -20.08
C PRO A 193 7.22 -39.96 -18.60
N VAL A 194 6.88 -40.98 -17.83
CA VAL A 194 6.95 -40.99 -16.37
C VAL A 194 8.37 -40.57 -16.01
N ILE A 195 8.53 -39.46 -15.31
CA ILE A 195 9.78 -39.17 -14.62
C ILE A 195 9.83 -40.19 -13.47
N GLU A 196 10.49 -41.32 -13.69
CA GLU A 196 10.85 -42.23 -12.62
C GLU A 196 11.73 -41.46 -11.64
N MET A 197 11.20 -41.21 -10.45
CA MET A 197 11.94 -40.64 -9.34
C MET A 197 13.06 -41.63 -8.96
N PRO A 198 14.34 -41.24 -9.03
CA PRO A 198 15.42 -42.12 -8.59
C PRO A 198 15.29 -42.38 -7.09
N ASP A 199 15.31 -43.65 -6.69
CA ASP A 199 15.41 -44.05 -5.29
C ASP A 199 16.71 -43.50 -4.68
N GLY A 200 16.58 -42.67 -3.64
CA GLY A 200 17.68 -42.11 -2.86
C GLY A 200 18.08 -40.69 -3.29
N ILE A 201 17.33 -39.69 -2.85
CA ILE A 201 17.60 -38.26 -3.12
C ILE A 201 18.10 -37.58 -1.83
N PRO A 202 19.18 -36.77 -1.87
CA PRO A 202 19.71 -36.09 -0.69
C PRO A 202 18.70 -35.08 -0.12
N SER A 203 18.54 -35.04 1.20
CA SER A 203 17.86 -33.93 1.86
C SER A 203 18.61 -32.62 1.58
N VAL A 204 17.89 -31.52 1.38
CA VAL A 204 18.48 -30.16 1.31
C VAL A 204 18.93 -29.75 2.71
N SER A 205 19.98 -30.40 3.21
CA SER A 205 20.68 -29.96 4.40
C SER A 205 21.60 -28.84 3.95
N ILE A 206 21.29 -27.58 4.30
CA ILE A 206 22.21 -26.47 4.07
C ILE A 206 23.60 -26.81 4.66
N GLY A 207 23.64 -27.55 5.78
CA GLY A 207 24.87 -28.07 6.41
C GLY A 207 25.55 -29.26 5.71
N GLY A 208 24.88 -30.00 4.82
CA GLY A 208 25.46 -31.11 4.07
C GLY A 208 26.50 -30.66 3.03
N HIS A 209 26.32 -29.45 2.49
CA HIS A 209 27.31 -28.77 1.68
C HIS A 209 28.45 -28.14 2.50
N VAL A 210 28.26 -27.94 3.82
CA VAL A 210 29.23 -27.27 4.71
C VAL A 210 30.27 -28.25 5.25
N ASN A 211 29.94 -29.53 5.44
CA ASN A 211 30.89 -30.52 5.97
C ASN A 211 31.98 -30.96 4.98
N GLY A 212 31.89 -30.58 3.70
CA GLY A 212 32.97 -30.75 2.72
C GLY A 212 34.00 -29.60 2.71
N VAL A 213 33.76 -28.51 3.44
CA VAL A 213 34.51 -27.24 3.37
C VAL A 213 35.42 -27.02 4.58
N ASN A 214 35.54 -28.00 5.49
CA ASN A 214 36.55 -27.98 6.54
C ASN A 214 37.91 -28.45 6.01
N GLY A 215 38.51 -27.65 5.13
CA GLY A 215 39.90 -27.85 4.70
C GLY A 215 40.19 -27.48 3.24
N ASP A 216 39.91 -26.24 2.83
CA ASP A 216 40.80 -25.46 1.95
C ASP A 216 40.08 -24.19 1.47
N VAL A 217 40.75 -23.04 1.56
CA VAL A 217 40.28 -21.72 1.10
C VAL A 217 40.15 -21.66 -0.46
N ASN A 218 40.37 -22.80 -1.14
CA ASN A 218 40.31 -23.01 -2.58
C ASN A 218 39.35 -24.15 -3.00
N GLY A 219 38.38 -24.54 -2.18
CA GLY A 219 37.45 -25.63 -2.52
C GLY A 219 36.53 -25.28 -3.71
N ASP A 220 36.67 -26.02 -4.80
CA ASP A 220 35.75 -26.02 -5.95
C ASP A 220 34.31 -26.27 -5.50
N ALA A 221 33.37 -25.56 -6.14
CA ALA A 221 31.94 -25.76 -5.95
C ALA A 221 31.57 -27.25 -6.19
N PRO A 222 30.53 -27.78 -5.51
CA PRO A 222 30.00 -29.10 -5.81
C PRO A 222 29.79 -29.25 -7.32
N ALA A 223 30.03 -30.44 -7.87
CA ALA A 223 29.82 -30.70 -9.29
C ALA A 223 28.43 -30.20 -9.69
N PRO A 224 28.32 -29.39 -10.77
CA PRO A 224 27.06 -28.76 -11.13
C PRO A 224 26.04 -29.85 -11.43
N LEU A 225 24.94 -29.85 -10.65
CA LEU A 225 23.80 -30.71 -10.91
C LEU A 225 23.19 -30.34 -12.26
N SER A 226 22.54 -31.31 -12.91
CA SER A 226 21.74 -31.07 -14.11
C SER A 226 20.57 -30.13 -13.80
N LYS A 227 20.04 -29.47 -14.84
CA LYS A 227 18.90 -28.56 -14.65
C LYS A 227 17.67 -29.31 -14.13
N GLU A 228 17.52 -30.55 -14.53
CA GLU A 228 16.42 -31.44 -14.14
C GLU A 228 16.51 -31.83 -12.66
N GLU A 229 17.71 -32.11 -12.15
CA GLU A 229 17.94 -32.36 -10.72
C GLU A 229 17.68 -31.09 -9.88
N GLU A 230 18.13 -29.93 -10.36
CA GLU A 230 17.88 -28.64 -9.69
C GLU A 230 16.39 -28.25 -9.70
N ASP A 231 15.66 -28.52 -10.78
CA ASP A 231 14.20 -28.38 -10.84
C ASP A 231 13.53 -29.32 -9.83
N SER A 232 13.97 -30.58 -9.76
CA SER A 232 13.38 -31.60 -8.86
C SER A 232 13.54 -31.22 -7.39
N LEU A 233 14.72 -30.73 -6.98
CA LEU A 233 14.96 -30.26 -5.62
C LEU A 233 14.10 -29.04 -5.28
N LEU A 234 13.93 -28.10 -6.21
CA LEU A 234 13.09 -26.94 -6.01
C LEU A 234 11.61 -27.32 -5.89
N ILE A 235 11.11 -28.22 -6.74
CA ILE A 235 9.75 -28.74 -6.68
C ILE A 235 9.49 -29.39 -5.31
N GLN A 236 10.41 -30.23 -4.83
CA GLN A 236 10.29 -30.84 -3.50
C GLN A 236 10.25 -29.78 -2.39
N ALA A 237 11.12 -28.77 -2.45
CA ALA A 237 11.13 -27.69 -1.48
C ALA A 237 9.80 -26.90 -1.47
N THR A 238 9.13 -26.76 -2.62
CA THR A 238 7.83 -26.06 -2.69
C THR A 238 6.72 -26.72 -1.86
N GLY A 239 6.87 -27.99 -1.50
CA GLY A 239 5.96 -28.69 -0.59
C GLY A 239 5.92 -28.10 0.83
N GLU A 240 6.93 -27.30 1.22
CA GLU A 240 6.98 -26.63 2.53
C GLU A 240 6.26 -25.27 2.55
N PHE A 241 5.84 -24.73 1.39
CA PHE A 241 5.14 -23.44 1.35
C PHE A 241 3.85 -23.37 2.17
N PRO A 242 2.97 -24.39 2.19
CA PRO A 242 1.77 -24.36 3.04
C PRO A 242 2.09 -24.12 4.51
N ASP A 243 3.08 -24.84 5.04
CA ASP A 243 3.49 -24.72 6.44
C ASP A 243 4.15 -23.37 6.71
N TRP A 244 5.06 -22.93 5.83
CA TRP A 244 5.72 -21.64 5.93
C TRP A 244 4.71 -20.47 5.92
N ILE A 245 3.74 -20.48 5.01
CA ILE A 245 2.70 -19.44 4.94
C ILE A 245 1.84 -19.45 6.20
N ALA A 246 1.44 -20.63 6.69
CA ALA A 246 0.65 -20.73 7.89
C ALA A 246 1.42 -20.16 9.10
N ASP A 247 2.71 -20.47 9.24
CA ASP A 247 3.56 -19.95 10.31
C ASP A 247 3.79 -18.44 10.18
N PHE A 248 3.99 -17.94 8.96
CA PHE A 248 4.08 -16.51 8.70
C PHE A 248 2.81 -15.78 9.14
N ILE A 249 1.63 -16.23 8.69
CA ILE A 249 0.35 -15.59 9.05
C ILE A 249 0.09 -15.67 10.56
N ARG A 250 0.38 -16.81 11.21
CA ARG A 250 0.29 -16.93 12.67
C ARG A 250 1.21 -15.94 13.38
N ARG A 251 2.42 -15.74 12.85
CA ARG A 251 3.38 -14.78 13.42
C ARG A 251 2.92 -13.34 13.26
N VAL A 252 2.33 -12.99 12.12
CA VAL A 252 1.70 -11.67 11.89
C VAL A 252 0.54 -11.44 12.86
N ILE A 253 -0.36 -12.42 13.01
CA ILE A 253 -1.47 -12.36 13.95
C ILE A 253 -0.96 -12.19 15.39
N LEU A 254 0.06 -12.97 15.77
CA LEU A 254 0.68 -12.86 17.10
C LEU A 254 1.27 -11.46 17.34
N LEU A 255 1.89 -10.84 16.34
CA LEU A 255 2.40 -9.47 16.46
C LEU A 255 1.25 -8.48 16.71
N PHE A 256 0.13 -8.63 16.00
CA PHE A 256 -1.04 -7.77 16.17
C PHE A 256 -1.73 -7.95 17.53
N ASP A 257 -1.79 -9.18 18.04
CA ASP A 257 -2.36 -9.48 19.35
C ASP A 257 -1.54 -8.92 20.52
N ASN A 258 -0.24 -8.71 20.31
CA ASN A 258 0.67 -8.17 21.32
C ASN A 258 0.91 -6.66 21.20
N LEU A 259 0.21 -5.95 20.31
CA LEU A 259 0.27 -4.50 20.27
C LEU A 259 -0.14 -3.91 21.64
N PRO A 260 0.50 -2.83 22.11
CA PRO A 260 0.15 -2.21 23.39
C PRO A 260 -1.25 -1.57 23.35
N GLU A 261 -1.80 -1.32 24.54
CA GLU A 261 -3.15 -0.73 24.69
C GLU A 261 -3.19 0.79 24.49
N GLU A 262 -2.09 1.48 24.78
CA GLU A 262 -1.94 2.90 24.50
C GLU A 262 -1.74 3.13 23.00
N ALA A 263 -2.27 4.24 22.47
CA ALA A 263 -2.22 4.54 21.04
C ALA A 263 -0.78 4.40 20.52
N GLY A 264 -0.56 3.33 19.74
CA GLY A 264 0.77 2.85 19.41
C GLY A 264 1.70 3.94 18.92
N GLY A 265 2.92 3.95 19.47
CA GLY A 265 3.92 4.95 19.10
C GLY A 265 4.21 4.92 17.60
N ALA A 266 4.88 5.95 17.08
CA ALA A 266 5.25 6.03 15.66
C ALA A 266 5.98 4.76 15.15
N THR A 267 6.77 4.12 16.01
CA THR A 267 7.46 2.85 15.74
C THR A 267 6.50 1.70 15.48
N GLU A 268 5.41 1.57 16.24
CA GLU A 268 4.45 0.48 16.08
C GLU A 268 3.63 0.64 14.81
N VAL A 269 3.23 1.88 14.49
CA VAL A 269 2.58 2.19 13.21
C VAL A 269 3.48 1.77 12.05
N GLN A 270 4.78 2.07 12.13
CA GLN A 270 5.76 1.65 11.13
C GLN A 270 5.89 0.13 11.03
N LEU A 271 5.82 -0.60 12.16
CA LEU A 271 5.88 -2.07 12.16
C LEU A 271 4.65 -2.70 11.53
N VAL A 272 3.45 -2.21 11.89
CA VAL A 272 2.20 -2.67 11.28
C VAL A 272 2.23 -2.42 9.78
N ASP A 273 2.68 -1.25 9.34
CA ASP A 273 2.80 -0.93 7.90
C ASP A 273 3.81 -1.83 7.19
N ALA A 274 4.97 -2.10 7.79
CA ALA A 274 5.97 -2.98 7.19
C ALA A 274 5.49 -4.42 7.04
N VAL A 275 4.84 -4.97 8.08
CA VAL A 275 4.32 -6.34 8.08
C VAL A 275 3.14 -6.49 7.12
N THR A 276 2.22 -5.52 7.10
CA THR A 276 1.08 -5.54 6.18
C THR A 276 1.50 -5.37 4.72
N ASN A 277 2.49 -4.54 4.42
CA ASN A 277 3.06 -4.44 3.06
C ASN A 277 3.68 -5.77 2.60
N ALA A 278 4.42 -6.47 3.47
CA ALA A 278 4.94 -7.80 3.17
C ALA A 278 3.81 -8.83 2.96
N CYS A 279 2.80 -8.82 3.85
CA CYS A 279 1.63 -9.68 3.73
C CYS A 279 0.88 -9.45 2.42
N SER A 280 0.69 -8.18 2.01
CA SER A 280 0.04 -7.85 0.73
C SER A 280 0.81 -8.43 -0.45
N GLN A 281 2.14 -8.28 -0.49
CA GLN A 281 2.95 -8.82 -1.59
C GLN A 281 2.92 -10.34 -1.64
N ILE A 282 2.93 -11.01 -0.48
CA ILE A 282 2.80 -12.47 -0.40
C ILE A 282 1.41 -12.91 -0.88
N CYS A 283 0.33 -12.28 -0.39
CA CYS A 283 -1.05 -12.63 -0.70
C CYS A 283 -1.35 -12.59 -2.21
N ILE A 284 -0.84 -11.57 -2.93
CA ILE A 284 -1.02 -11.42 -4.38
C ILE A 284 -0.37 -12.56 -5.17
N HIS A 285 0.69 -13.14 -4.62
CA HIS A 285 1.52 -14.17 -5.24
C HIS A 285 1.17 -15.60 -4.80
N LEU A 286 0.11 -15.78 -4.02
CA LEU A 286 -0.38 -17.10 -3.61
C LEU A 286 -1.04 -17.85 -4.79
N SER A 287 -0.89 -19.17 -4.80
CA SER A 287 -1.77 -20.06 -5.56
C SER A 287 -3.17 -20.11 -4.93
N ASP A 288 -4.18 -20.48 -5.72
CA ASP A 288 -5.58 -20.47 -5.24
C ASP A 288 -5.82 -21.29 -3.96
N PRO A 289 -5.27 -22.51 -3.80
CA PRO A 289 -5.45 -23.28 -2.56
C PRO A 289 -4.81 -22.61 -1.33
N LEU A 290 -3.63 -22.01 -1.51
CA LEU A 290 -2.93 -21.31 -0.45
C LEU A 290 -3.64 -19.99 -0.09
N PHE A 291 -4.19 -19.30 -1.08
CA PHE A 291 -5.05 -18.14 -0.84
C PHE A 291 -6.27 -18.53 -0.01
N ASP A 292 -6.96 -19.63 -0.34
CA ASP A 292 -8.13 -20.10 0.41
C ASP A 292 -7.77 -20.45 1.86
N MET A 293 -6.60 -21.06 2.09
CA MET A 293 -6.06 -21.31 3.43
C MET A 293 -5.86 -20.00 4.20
N VAL A 294 -5.17 -19.02 3.62
CA VAL A 294 -4.89 -17.71 4.25
C VAL A 294 -6.17 -16.92 4.50
N LEU A 295 -7.10 -16.91 3.54
CA LEU A 295 -8.42 -16.30 3.69
C LEU A 295 -9.17 -16.90 4.89
N ASN A 296 -9.11 -18.22 5.07
CA ASN A 296 -9.74 -18.87 6.22
C ASN A 296 -9.07 -18.47 7.53
N MET A 297 -7.74 -18.50 7.61
CA MET A 297 -7.01 -18.10 8.82
C MET A 297 -7.28 -16.65 9.23
N ILE A 298 -7.27 -15.71 8.27
CA ILE A 298 -7.53 -14.29 8.55
C ILE A 298 -9.00 -14.07 8.92
N PHE A 299 -9.94 -14.78 8.28
CA PHE A 299 -11.34 -14.71 8.66
C PHE A 299 -11.59 -15.25 10.06
N ASP A 300 -11.00 -16.40 10.41
CA ASP A 300 -11.14 -16.99 11.74
C ASP A 300 -10.58 -16.05 12.81
N TYR A 301 -9.42 -15.41 12.54
CA TYR A 301 -8.87 -14.38 13.41
C TYR A 301 -9.80 -13.18 13.56
N ALA A 302 -10.23 -12.57 12.45
CA ALA A 302 -11.03 -11.35 12.44
C ALA A 302 -12.45 -11.55 13.00
N SER A 303 -13.01 -12.76 12.93
CA SER A 303 -14.35 -13.08 13.42
C SER A 303 -14.39 -13.45 14.91
N THR A 304 -13.28 -13.95 15.47
CA THR A 304 -13.24 -14.44 16.86
C THR A 304 -12.53 -13.49 17.83
N ASN A 305 -11.56 -12.70 17.35
CA ASN A 305 -10.76 -11.82 18.21
C ASN A 305 -11.13 -10.36 17.96
N VAL A 306 -11.69 -9.69 18.95
CA VAL A 306 -11.94 -8.25 18.91
C VAL A 306 -10.92 -7.55 19.79
N ARG A 307 -10.06 -6.73 19.17
CA ARG A 307 -8.99 -6.00 19.83
C ARG A 307 -9.06 -4.51 19.50
N PRO A 308 -9.46 -3.63 20.43
CA PRO A 308 -9.62 -2.19 20.16
C PRO A 308 -8.34 -1.49 19.67
N ASN A 309 -7.17 -1.97 20.09
CA ASN A 309 -5.85 -1.45 19.72
C ASN A 309 -5.38 -1.92 18.33
N ALA A 310 -5.83 -3.09 17.86
CA ALA A 310 -5.43 -3.66 16.58
C ALA A 310 -6.40 -3.34 15.42
N VAL A 311 -7.33 -2.39 15.59
CA VAL A 311 -8.33 -2.01 14.56
C VAL A 311 -7.68 -1.59 13.22
N ARG A 312 -6.58 -0.84 13.27
CA ARG A 312 -5.82 -0.48 12.06
C ARG A 312 -5.17 -1.71 11.42
N ALA A 313 -4.55 -2.56 12.23
CA ALA A 313 -3.84 -3.74 11.76
C ALA A 313 -4.78 -4.74 11.08
N VAL A 314 -5.95 -5.03 11.67
CA VAL A 314 -6.94 -5.93 11.04
C VAL A 314 -7.52 -5.33 9.76
N HIS A 315 -7.75 -4.02 9.71
CA HIS A 315 -8.19 -3.36 8.49
C HIS A 315 -7.21 -3.59 7.34
N GLN A 316 -5.92 -3.33 7.58
CA GLN A 316 -4.86 -3.53 6.59
C GLN A 316 -4.63 -5.01 6.25
N LEU A 317 -4.80 -5.92 7.22
CA LEU A 317 -4.67 -7.36 6.99
C LEU A 317 -5.77 -7.88 6.05
N VAL A 318 -7.01 -7.45 6.25
CA VAL A 318 -8.13 -7.80 5.37
C VAL A 318 -7.99 -7.12 4.00
N GLU A 319 -7.43 -5.90 3.96
CA GLU A 319 -7.08 -5.23 2.71
C GLU A 319 -6.08 -6.04 1.86
N CYS A 320 -5.12 -6.74 2.48
CA CYS A 320 -4.15 -7.59 1.77
C CYS A 320 -4.81 -8.72 0.98
N ILE A 321 -5.81 -9.40 1.56
CA ILE A 321 -6.54 -10.48 0.89
C ILE A 321 -7.58 -9.96 -0.11
N ALA A 322 -8.20 -8.81 0.17
CA ALA A 322 -9.10 -8.14 -0.78
C ALA A 322 -8.34 -7.71 -2.05
N ASN A 323 -7.12 -7.18 -1.88
CA ASN A 323 -6.23 -6.82 -2.97
C ASN A 323 -5.85 -8.03 -3.85
N ALA A 324 -5.65 -9.21 -3.24
CA ALA A 324 -5.27 -10.42 -3.95
C ALA A 324 -6.45 -11.14 -4.66
N ASN A 325 -7.59 -11.28 -3.98
CA ASN A 325 -8.81 -11.81 -4.57
C ASN A 325 -10.06 -11.19 -3.91
N PRO A 326 -10.63 -10.14 -4.52
CA PRO A 326 -11.75 -9.40 -3.93
C PRO A 326 -13.04 -10.21 -3.94
N THR A 327 -13.28 -11.03 -4.96
CA THR A 327 -14.52 -11.83 -5.07
C THR A 327 -14.67 -12.83 -3.92
N LYS A 328 -13.62 -13.60 -3.63
CA LYS A 328 -13.63 -14.58 -2.53
C LYS A 328 -13.66 -13.89 -1.16
N THR A 329 -12.93 -12.79 -1.02
CA THR A 329 -12.89 -12.01 0.23
C THR A 329 -14.25 -11.41 0.56
N LEU A 330 -14.88 -10.72 -0.39
CA LEU A 330 -16.21 -10.12 -0.19
C LEU A 330 -17.27 -11.17 0.13
N ALA A 331 -17.26 -12.31 -0.57
CA ALA A 331 -18.21 -13.40 -0.33
C ALA A 331 -18.17 -13.94 1.11
N LYS A 332 -17.01 -13.89 1.76
CA LYS A 332 -16.85 -14.37 3.14
C LYS A 332 -17.12 -13.26 4.17
N PHE A 333 -16.58 -12.06 3.95
CA PHE A 333 -16.60 -10.98 4.94
C PHE A 333 -17.88 -10.13 4.91
N VAL A 334 -18.47 -9.86 3.73
CA VAL A 334 -19.62 -8.94 3.63
C VAL A 334 -20.83 -9.46 4.41
N PRO A 335 -21.29 -10.72 4.22
CA PRO A 335 -22.45 -11.21 4.96
C PRO A 335 -22.22 -11.21 6.48
N PHE A 336 -21.03 -11.65 6.91
CA PHE A 336 -20.65 -11.70 8.32
C PHE A 336 -20.62 -10.31 8.97
N CYS A 337 -19.92 -9.35 8.35
CA CYS A 337 -19.78 -8.02 8.92
C CYS A 337 -21.12 -7.29 8.94
N ILE A 338 -21.95 -7.43 7.91
CA ILE A 338 -23.27 -6.78 7.87
C ILE A 338 -24.15 -7.29 9.01
N GLU A 339 -24.25 -8.61 9.19
CA GLU A 339 -25.03 -9.21 10.28
C GLU A 339 -24.54 -8.72 11.65
N LYS A 340 -23.22 -8.75 11.88
CA LYS A 340 -22.64 -8.28 13.14
C LYS A 340 -22.87 -6.79 13.38
N LEU A 341 -22.74 -5.95 12.37
CA LEU A 341 -22.96 -4.51 12.50
C LEU A 341 -24.42 -4.20 12.88
N TYR A 342 -25.40 -4.91 12.32
CA TYR A 342 -26.80 -4.77 12.74
C TYR A 342 -27.00 -5.18 14.19
N LEU A 343 -26.50 -6.35 14.58
CA LEU A 343 -26.62 -6.85 15.96
C LEU A 343 -26.00 -5.88 16.98
N GLU A 344 -24.81 -5.36 16.70
CA GLU A 344 -24.14 -4.40 17.57
C GLU A 344 -24.92 -3.08 17.69
N LEU A 345 -25.45 -2.56 16.59
CA LEU A 345 -26.28 -1.34 16.61
C LEU A 345 -27.60 -1.53 17.36
N GLU A 346 -28.25 -2.69 17.20
CA GLU A 346 -29.46 -3.04 17.96
C GLU A 346 -29.17 -3.20 19.46
N SER A 347 -27.99 -3.71 19.82
CA SER A 347 -27.53 -3.81 21.21
C SER A 347 -27.13 -2.47 21.83
N GLY A 348 -27.13 -1.38 21.05
CA GLY A 348 -26.86 -0.02 21.51
C GLY A 348 -25.42 0.46 21.27
N ALA A 349 -24.64 -0.20 20.42
CA ALA A 349 -23.33 0.32 20.01
C ALA A 349 -23.47 1.68 19.32
N SER A 350 -22.51 2.59 19.56
CA SER A 350 -22.52 3.96 19.05
C SER A 350 -23.76 4.79 19.43
N SER A 351 -24.49 4.40 20.49
CA SER A 351 -25.69 5.12 20.94
C SER A 351 -25.37 6.37 21.78
N LEU A 352 -24.16 6.46 22.34
CA LEU A 352 -23.70 7.63 23.07
C LEU A 352 -23.47 8.80 22.11
N ARG A 353 -24.19 9.91 22.34
CA ARG A 353 -24.03 11.16 21.58
C ARG A 353 -22.74 11.85 22.01
N THR A 354 -21.74 11.82 21.14
CA THR A 354 -20.46 12.53 21.30
C THR A 354 -19.94 13.02 19.94
N THR A 355 -19.22 14.15 19.93
CA THR A 355 -18.61 14.91 18.81
C THR A 355 -17.17 15.21 19.14
N SER A 356 -16.82 15.20 20.43
CA SER A 356 -15.46 15.40 20.91
C SER A 356 -14.56 14.28 20.38
N SER A 357 -13.51 14.69 19.70
CA SER A 357 -12.47 13.79 19.20
C SER A 357 -11.63 13.18 20.33
N LEU A 358 -11.67 13.79 21.52
CA LEU A 358 -10.94 13.37 22.73
C LEU A 358 -11.71 12.35 23.57
N SER A 359 -12.93 11.96 23.20
CA SER A 359 -13.67 10.94 23.94
C SER A 359 -12.92 9.61 23.91
N THR A 360 -12.65 9.06 25.09
CA THR A 360 -12.04 7.73 25.27
C THR A 360 -12.86 6.68 24.50
N PRO A 361 -12.23 5.79 23.71
CA PRO A 361 -12.95 4.70 23.08
C PRO A 361 -13.68 3.87 24.14
N LEU A 362 -14.99 3.77 23.98
CA LEU A 362 -15.80 2.89 24.81
C LEU A 362 -15.51 1.44 24.42
N LEU A 363 -15.23 0.61 25.42
CA LEU A 363 -15.05 -0.83 25.22
C LEU A 363 -16.33 -1.48 24.66
N SER A 364 -17.51 -0.92 24.96
CA SER A 364 -18.80 -1.38 24.40
C SER A 364 -18.90 -1.19 22.89
N ASP A 365 -18.19 -0.22 22.31
CA ASP A 365 -18.22 0.04 20.86
C ASP A 365 -17.07 -0.67 20.13
N ALA A 366 -16.24 -1.44 20.83
CA ALA A 366 -15.05 -2.08 20.26
C ALA A 366 -15.39 -3.04 19.12
N THR A 367 -16.36 -3.93 19.34
CA THR A 367 -16.83 -4.91 18.35
C THR A 367 -17.41 -4.23 17.11
N PHE A 368 -18.17 -3.16 17.31
CA PHE A 368 -18.71 -2.36 16.21
C PHE A 368 -17.60 -1.73 15.36
N HIS A 369 -16.63 -1.05 15.98
CA HIS A 369 -15.52 -0.42 15.25
C HIS A 369 -14.61 -1.44 14.55
N TRP A 370 -14.38 -2.59 15.19
CA TRP A 370 -13.64 -3.70 14.61
C TRP A 370 -14.30 -4.21 13.32
N ASN A 371 -15.60 -4.50 13.36
CA ASN A 371 -16.34 -4.97 12.18
C ASN A 371 -16.44 -3.90 11.08
N LEU A 372 -16.55 -2.61 11.42
CA LEU A 372 -16.47 -1.52 10.43
C LEU A 372 -15.10 -1.50 9.74
N ALA A 373 -14.03 -1.70 10.50
CA ALA A 373 -12.66 -1.70 9.97
C ALA A 373 -12.39 -2.90 9.06
N VAL A 374 -12.86 -4.10 9.46
CA VAL A 374 -12.84 -5.32 8.64
C VAL A 374 -13.62 -5.12 7.35
N LEU A 375 -14.87 -4.63 7.42
CA LEU A 375 -15.70 -4.36 6.24
C LEU A 375 -15.04 -3.36 5.30
N ARG A 376 -14.49 -2.27 5.85
CA ARG A 376 -13.75 -1.27 5.05
C ARG A 376 -12.54 -1.89 4.33
N GLY A 377 -11.83 -2.81 4.98
CA GLY A 377 -10.70 -3.52 4.37
C GLY A 377 -11.15 -4.45 3.23
N ALA A 378 -12.30 -5.13 3.41
CA ALA A 378 -12.85 -6.05 2.42
C ALA A 378 -13.34 -5.36 1.13
N ILE A 379 -13.74 -4.08 1.20
CA ILE A 379 -14.23 -3.28 0.05
C ILE A 379 -13.09 -2.89 -0.92
N PHE A 380 -11.83 -3.14 -0.59
CA PHE A 380 -10.68 -2.66 -1.35
C PHE A 380 -10.50 -3.34 -2.74
N ASN A 381 -10.04 -2.55 -3.72
CA ASN A 381 -9.41 -2.95 -5.00
C ASN A 381 -10.27 -3.54 -6.14
N ASP A 382 -11.60 -3.59 -6.07
CA ASP A 382 -12.43 -3.99 -7.24
C ASP A 382 -13.90 -3.54 -7.12
N GLY A 383 -14.29 -2.50 -7.86
CA GLY A 383 -15.66 -1.98 -7.86
C GLY A 383 -16.68 -2.97 -8.40
N LYS A 384 -16.33 -3.76 -9.42
CA LYS A 384 -17.22 -4.75 -10.06
C LYS A 384 -17.56 -5.90 -9.13
N ALA A 385 -16.60 -6.32 -8.31
CA ALA A 385 -16.85 -7.33 -7.28
C ALA A 385 -17.76 -6.78 -6.17
N VAL A 386 -17.57 -5.51 -5.77
CA VAL A 386 -18.39 -4.84 -4.74
C VAL A 386 -19.82 -4.59 -5.22
N PHE A 387 -20.01 -4.27 -6.50
CA PHE A 387 -21.32 -4.02 -7.10
C PHE A 387 -22.33 -5.16 -6.91
N LYS A 388 -21.86 -6.40 -6.77
CA LYS A 388 -22.71 -7.58 -6.50
C LYS A 388 -23.50 -7.48 -5.20
N TYR A 389 -23.06 -6.65 -4.25
CA TYR A 389 -23.66 -6.46 -2.92
C TYR A 389 -24.31 -5.08 -2.76
N LYS A 390 -24.72 -4.46 -3.87
CA LYS A 390 -25.22 -3.07 -3.88
C LYS A 390 -26.41 -2.85 -2.94
N ASP A 391 -27.34 -3.79 -2.87
CA ASP A 391 -28.57 -3.64 -2.09
C ASP A 391 -28.29 -3.72 -0.58
N GLU A 392 -27.40 -4.64 -0.20
CA GLU A 392 -26.94 -4.79 1.18
C GLU A 392 -26.16 -3.56 1.64
N PHE A 393 -25.26 -3.03 0.81
CA PHE A 393 -24.51 -1.82 1.12
C PHE A 393 -25.40 -0.59 1.20
N LEU A 394 -26.34 -0.41 0.26
CA LEU A 394 -27.26 0.74 0.27
C LEU A 394 -28.08 0.76 1.57
N THR A 395 -28.56 -0.40 2.01
CA THR A 395 -29.33 -0.55 3.24
C THR A 395 -28.44 -0.31 4.48
N LEU A 396 -27.23 -0.89 4.50
CA LEU A 396 -26.28 -0.71 5.60
C LEU A 396 -25.89 0.75 5.78
N ILE A 397 -25.49 1.44 4.70
CA ILE A 397 -25.04 2.85 4.76
C ILE A 397 -26.17 3.74 5.30
N ARG A 398 -27.42 3.50 4.87
CA ARG A 398 -28.60 4.20 5.40
C ARG A 398 -28.74 3.96 6.89
N HIS A 399 -28.62 2.72 7.34
CA HIS A 399 -28.74 2.37 8.74
C HIS A 399 -27.60 2.97 9.60
N LEU A 400 -26.36 2.92 9.11
CA LEU A 400 -25.20 3.52 9.76
C LEU A 400 -25.38 5.04 9.93
N ARG A 401 -25.87 5.74 8.89
CA ARG A 401 -26.19 7.17 8.97
C ARG A 401 -27.19 7.47 10.08
N ASP A 402 -28.23 6.67 10.21
CA ASP A 402 -29.34 6.94 11.12
C ASP A 402 -29.01 6.57 12.57
N LYS A 403 -28.23 5.52 12.79
CA LYS A 403 -28.02 4.89 14.10
C LYS A 403 -26.64 5.12 14.74
N THR A 404 -25.64 5.63 14.02
CA THR A 404 -24.33 5.95 14.64
C THR A 404 -24.33 7.36 15.20
N PHE A 405 -24.37 7.49 16.53
CA PHE A 405 -24.42 8.79 17.21
C PHE A 405 -23.07 9.22 17.79
N ALA A 406 -22.17 8.27 18.06
CA ALA A 406 -20.84 8.57 18.58
C ALA A 406 -19.90 9.10 17.47
N LYS A 407 -19.05 10.08 17.81
CA LYS A 407 -18.05 10.69 16.91
C LYS A 407 -17.28 9.68 16.09
N ARG A 408 -16.71 8.68 16.77
CA ARG A 408 -15.94 7.62 16.12
C ARG A 408 -16.83 6.77 15.22
N GLY A 409 -18.02 6.39 15.69
CA GLY A 409 -18.97 5.59 14.92
C GLY A 409 -19.39 6.23 13.61
N PHE A 410 -19.87 7.49 13.64
CA PHE A 410 -20.29 8.16 12.41
C PHE A 410 -19.12 8.55 11.51
N ALA A 411 -17.96 8.92 12.08
CA ALA A 411 -16.78 9.23 11.28
C ALA A 411 -16.26 8.00 10.52
N TRP A 412 -16.21 6.82 11.17
CA TRP A 412 -15.82 5.57 10.52
C TRP A 412 -16.87 5.07 9.53
N SER A 413 -18.16 5.26 9.82
CA SER A 413 -19.22 4.97 8.86
C SER A 413 -19.12 5.84 7.61
N GLY A 414 -18.79 7.13 7.77
CA GLY A 414 -18.45 8.01 6.66
C GLY A 414 -17.23 7.51 5.87
N LYS A 415 -16.18 7.03 6.55
CA LYS A 415 -15.01 6.45 5.88
C LYS A 415 -15.34 5.18 5.08
N VAL A 416 -16.26 4.34 5.57
CA VAL A 416 -16.76 3.18 4.80
C VAL A 416 -17.46 3.66 3.52
N LEU A 417 -18.33 4.66 3.62
CA LEU A 417 -19.00 5.28 2.46
C LEU A 417 -17.98 5.85 1.46
N SER A 418 -16.99 6.61 1.96
CA SER A 418 -15.94 7.18 1.11
C SER A 418 -15.12 6.09 0.40
N SER A 419 -14.71 5.04 1.11
CA SER A 419 -13.99 3.90 0.53
C SER A 419 -14.81 3.13 -0.51
N LEU A 420 -16.12 2.94 -0.27
CA LEU A 420 -17.04 2.34 -1.22
C LEU A 420 -17.13 3.16 -2.51
N LEU A 421 -17.40 4.47 -2.39
CA LEU A 421 -17.48 5.36 -3.54
C LEU A 421 -16.15 5.48 -4.30
N LEU A 422 -15.02 5.50 -3.59
CA LEU A 422 -13.71 5.57 -4.22
C LEU A 422 -13.42 4.29 -5.03
N THR A 423 -13.78 3.13 -4.48
CA THR A 423 -13.61 1.84 -5.17
C THR A 423 -14.45 1.78 -6.45
N LEU A 424 -15.68 2.32 -6.43
CA LEU A 424 -16.56 2.34 -7.59
C LEU A 424 -16.18 3.39 -8.64
N THR A 425 -15.68 4.56 -8.22
CA THR A 425 -15.57 5.74 -9.11
C THR A 425 -14.14 6.10 -9.51
N HIS A 426 -13.13 5.43 -8.95
CA HIS A 426 -11.72 5.73 -9.22
C HIS A 426 -11.10 4.77 -10.24
N THR A 427 -10.15 5.27 -11.02
CA THR A 427 -9.38 4.48 -11.97
C THR A 427 -8.05 4.06 -11.34
N TYR A 428 -7.78 2.75 -11.25
CA TYR A 428 -6.58 2.23 -10.60
C TYR A 428 -6.17 0.85 -11.16
N PRO A 429 -4.89 0.45 -11.05
CA PRO A 429 -4.47 -0.88 -11.48
C PRO A 429 -5.00 -1.97 -10.53
N LEU A 430 -5.49 -3.08 -11.09
CA LEU A 430 -6.13 -4.16 -10.34
C LEU A 430 -5.12 -5.13 -9.68
N GLU A 431 -3.99 -5.39 -10.32
CA GLU A 431 -3.01 -6.34 -9.80
C GLU A 431 -1.57 -5.97 -10.19
N ASP A 432 -0.62 -6.43 -9.38
CA ASP A 432 0.82 -6.20 -9.52
C ASP A 432 1.64 -7.49 -9.46
N LYS A 433 1.04 -8.62 -9.89
CA LYS A 433 1.71 -9.93 -9.99
C LYS A 433 3.00 -9.85 -10.81
N PHE A 434 4.00 -10.69 -10.50
CA PHE A 434 5.30 -10.64 -11.19
C PHE A 434 5.26 -11.06 -12.66
N VAL A 435 4.24 -11.82 -13.10
CA VAL A 435 3.99 -12.12 -14.52
C VAL A 435 2.70 -11.47 -15.03
N ASN A 436 2.58 -11.37 -16.35
CA ASN A 436 1.39 -10.84 -17.00
C ASN A 436 0.12 -11.69 -16.68
N PRO A 437 -1.09 -11.09 -16.68
CA PRO A 437 -2.32 -11.78 -16.31
C PRO A 437 -2.62 -13.05 -17.13
N ASP A 438 -2.37 -12.98 -18.45
CA ASP A 438 -2.60 -14.11 -19.37
C ASP A 438 -1.65 -15.28 -19.06
N GLU A 439 -0.41 -14.98 -18.65
CA GLU A 439 0.55 -15.99 -18.24
C GLU A 439 0.19 -16.58 -16.87
N TRP A 440 -0.18 -15.74 -15.91
CA TRP A 440 -0.56 -16.17 -14.56
C TRP A 440 -1.72 -17.17 -14.57
N SER A 441 -2.68 -16.96 -15.48
CA SER A 441 -3.88 -17.79 -15.63
C SER A 441 -3.68 -19.04 -16.50
N SER A 442 -2.53 -19.17 -17.17
CA SER A 442 -2.25 -20.32 -18.02
C SER A 442 -2.01 -21.60 -17.21
N ASP A 443 -2.46 -22.73 -17.76
CA ASP A 443 -2.20 -24.05 -17.17
C ASP A 443 -0.70 -24.34 -17.11
N GLU A 444 0.05 -24.03 -18.17
CA GLU A 444 1.50 -24.21 -18.22
C GLU A 444 2.20 -23.56 -17.02
N PHE A 445 1.84 -22.30 -16.72
CA PHE A 445 2.38 -21.59 -15.57
C PHE A 445 1.90 -22.17 -14.25
N ARG A 446 0.64 -22.63 -14.15
CA ARG A 446 0.13 -23.29 -12.95
C ARG A 446 0.96 -24.52 -12.56
N PHE A 447 1.38 -25.31 -13.53
CA PHE A 447 2.17 -26.53 -13.32
C PHE A 447 3.68 -26.30 -13.26
N ASN A 448 4.20 -25.21 -13.86
CA ASN A 448 5.64 -24.98 -14.02
C ASN A 448 6.10 -23.60 -13.55
N HIS A 449 5.39 -22.95 -12.61
CA HIS A 449 5.73 -21.58 -12.18
C HIS A 449 7.17 -21.40 -11.71
N HIS A 450 7.78 -22.45 -11.14
CA HIS A 450 9.18 -22.45 -10.68
C HIS A 450 10.20 -22.09 -11.77
N ARG A 451 9.88 -22.36 -13.04
CA ARG A 451 10.73 -22.02 -14.20
C ARG A 451 10.71 -20.54 -14.54
N HIS A 452 9.64 -19.85 -14.17
CA HIS A 452 9.43 -18.44 -14.47
C HIS A 452 9.93 -17.52 -13.34
N TRP A 453 10.43 -18.08 -12.24
CA TRP A 453 10.89 -17.28 -11.11
C TRP A 453 12.01 -16.31 -11.51
N GLY A 454 11.80 -15.05 -11.17
CA GLY A 454 12.69 -13.94 -11.52
C GLY A 454 12.53 -13.37 -12.93
N LYS A 455 11.46 -13.73 -13.66
CA LYS A 455 11.20 -13.19 -15.00
C LYS A 455 11.08 -11.66 -15.00
N LEU A 456 11.79 -11.02 -15.92
CA LEU A 456 11.78 -9.57 -16.13
C LEU A 456 11.07 -9.22 -17.44
N TYR A 457 10.58 -8.00 -17.55
CA TYR A 457 9.85 -7.49 -18.71
C TYR A 457 10.53 -6.27 -19.31
N SER A 458 10.41 -6.09 -20.62
CA SER A 458 10.60 -4.78 -21.25
C SER A 458 9.32 -3.95 -21.10
N ALA A 459 9.41 -2.63 -21.28
CA ALA A 459 8.24 -1.75 -21.15
C ALA A 459 7.12 -2.07 -22.15
N GLU A 460 7.46 -2.64 -23.31
CA GLU A 460 6.52 -2.94 -24.40
C GLU A 460 5.74 -4.25 -24.14
N ASP A 461 6.31 -5.15 -23.33
CA ASP A 461 5.74 -6.48 -23.06
C ASP A 461 4.79 -6.50 -21.86
N VAL A 462 4.74 -5.42 -21.07
CA VAL A 462 3.92 -5.37 -19.84
C VAL A 462 2.47 -5.08 -20.16
N LYS A 463 1.59 -5.96 -19.68
CA LYS A 463 0.14 -5.75 -19.71
C LYS A 463 -0.34 -5.28 -18.34
N VAL A 464 -0.96 -4.10 -18.27
CA VAL A 464 -1.51 -3.54 -17.03
C VAL A 464 -3.03 -3.64 -17.06
N SER A 465 -3.59 -4.31 -16.05
CA SER A 465 -5.04 -4.44 -15.86
C SER A 465 -5.56 -3.24 -15.07
N TRP A 466 -6.53 -2.51 -15.60
CA TRP A 466 -7.10 -1.33 -14.94
C TRP A 466 -8.55 -1.56 -14.56
N HIS A 467 -8.90 -1.10 -13.36
CA HIS A 467 -10.26 -0.75 -13.01
C HIS A 467 -10.59 0.57 -13.69
N VAL A 468 -11.64 0.58 -14.49
CA VAL A 468 -12.23 1.79 -15.08
C VAL A 468 -13.72 1.71 -14.77
N PRO A 469 -14.31 2.70 -14.08
CA PRO A 469 -15.72 2.70 -13.72
C PRO A 469 -16.61 2.49 -14.95
N ASP A 470 -17.52 1.53 -14.89
CA ASP A 470 -18.55 1.35 -15.90
C ASP A 470 -19.85 2.09 -15.58
N ASP A 471 -20.81 2.09 -16.50
CA ASP A 471 -22.07 2.81 -16.34
C ASP A 471 -22.90 2.29 -15.15
N ASP A 472 -22.84 0.99 -14.86
CA ASP A 472 -23.59 0.38 -13.74
C ASP A 472 -23.00 0.84 -12.39
N GLU A 473 -21.66 0.89 -12.27
CA GLU A 473 -20.95 1.39 -11.10
C GLU A 473 -21.22 2.89 -10.87
N ILE A 474 -21.20 3.69 -11.94
CA ILE A 474 -21.49 5.13 -11.89
C ILE A 474 -22.95 5.35 -11.47
N ASP A 475 -23.90 4.63 -12.06
CA ASP A 475 -25.32 4.78 -11.75
C ASP A 475 -25.62 4.38 -10.30
N TYR A 476 -24.97 3.34 -9.77
CA TYR A 476 -25.06 2.96 -8.37
C TYR A 476 -24.45 4.02 -7.44
N ALA A 477 -23.28 4.58 -7.78
CA ALA A 477 -22.72 5.69 -7.02
C ALA A 477 -23.73 6.87 -6.97
N LEU A 478 -24.34 7.23 -8.09
CA LEU A 478 -25.34 8.30 -8.16
C LEU A 478 -26.65 7.94 -7.43
N GLU A 479 -27.03 6.67 -7.36
CA GLU A 479 -28.15 6.19 -6.55
C GLU A 479 -27.90 6.45 -5.05
N ILE A 480 -26.68 6.20 -4.55
CA ILE A 480 -26.29 6.55 -3.18
C ILE A 480 -26.44 8.05 -2.95
N PHE A 481 -26.03 8.90 -3.91
CA PHE A 481 -26.22 10.34 -3.79
C PHE A 481 -27.69 10.74 -3.73
N LYS A 482 -28.53 10.22 -4.63
CA LYS A 482 -29.97 10.54 -4.71
C LYS A 482 -30.75 10.06 -3.48
N THR A 483 -30.45 8.87 -2.98
CA THR A 483 -31.27 8.22 -1.94
C THR A 483 -30.76 8.47 -0.52
N ILE A 484 -29.47 8.80 -0.35
CA ILE A 484 -28.86 8.99 0.97
C ILE A 484 -28.32 10.41 1.13
N VAL A 485 -27.44 10.86 0.25
CA VAL A 485 -26.69 12.13 0.42
C VAL A 485 -27.59 13.35 0.26
N GLU A 486 -28.35 13.44 -0.82
CA GLU A 486 -29.23 14.57 -1.14
C GLU A 486 -30.37 14.77 -0.10
N PRO A 487 -31.07 13.72 0.37
CA PRO A 487 -32.00 13.84 1.49
C PRO A 487 -31.32 14.32 2.78
N THR A 488 -30.10 13.84 3.03
CA THR A 488 -29.32 14.22 4.23
C THR A 488 -28.87 15.69 4.16
N MET A 489 -28.48 16.17 2.98
CA MET A 489 -28.25 17.59 2.71
C MET A 489 -29.51 18.43 2.93
N THR A 490 -30.66 17.94 2.49
CA THR A 490 -31.94 18.65 2.70
C THR A 490 -32.25 18.79 4.20
N THR A 491 -32.00 17.75 4.99
CA THR A 491 -32.11 17.81 6.47
C THR A 491 -31.12 18.82 7.06
N LEU A 492 -29.88 18.85 6.57
CA LEU A 492 -28.87 19.82 7.00
C LEU A 492 -29.31 21.27 6.73
N GLU A 493 -29.77 21.57 5.51
CA GLU A 493 -30.30 22.89 5.13
C GLU A 493 -31.54 23.30 5.94
N GLN A 494 -32.36 22.33 6.35
CA GLN A 494 -33.47 22.58 7.26
C GLN A 494 -32.99 22.96 8.67
N SER A 495 -31.89 22.38 9.14
CA SER A 495 -31.35 22.61 10.49
C SER A 495 -30.37 23.80 10.63
N LEU A 496 -29.67 24.18 9.55
CA LEU A 496 -28.58 25.19 9.55
C LEU A 496 -28.81 26.36 8.58
N GLY A 497 -30.01 26.49 8.01
CA GLY A 497 -30.34 27.55 7.06
C GLY A 497 -30.49 28.94 7.70
N PRO A 498 -30.20 30.04 6.96
CA PRO A 498 -30.29 31.40 7.46
C PRO A 498 -31.71 31.74 7.95
N GLY A 499 -31.82 32.35 9.13
CA GLY A 499 -33.10 32.79 9.72
C GLY A 499 -33.97 31.70 10.36
N LYS A 500 -33.53 30.44 10.37
CA LYS A 500 -34.23 29.34 11.08
C LYS A 500 -33.86 29.23 12.56
N TYR A 501 -33.02 30.14 13.03
CA TYR A 501 -32.75 30.32 14.45
C TYR A 501 -33.95 31.00 15.10
N HIS A 502 -34.86 30.22 15.68
CA HIS A 502 -35.66 30.73 16.77
C HIS A 502 -34.76 30.78 18.00
N LEU A 503 -34.34 31.99 18.38
CA LEU A 503 -34.29 32.34 19.79
C LEU A 503 -35.66 32.01 20.37
N ARG A 504 -35.87 30.77 20.82
CA ARG A 504 -36.81 30.57 21.91
C ARG A 504 -36.20 31.39 23.03
N ASN A 505 -36.83 32.52 23.33
CA ASN A 505 -36.63 33.23 24.59
C ASN A 505 -36.93 32.24 25.71
N VAL A 506 -35.93 31.48 26.16
CA VAL A 506 -36.05 30.55 27.27
C VAL A 506 -35.68 31.30 28.52
N VAL A 507 -36.72 31.84 29.16
CA VAL A 507 -36.76 31.99 30.60
C VAL A 507 -36.50 30.60 31.20
N TYR A 508 -35.38 30.46 31.91
CA TYR A 508 -35.05 29.42 32.90
C TYR A 508 -36.00 28.22 32.97
N ILE A 509 -35.65 27.09 32.35
CA ILE A 509 -35.95 25.72 32.84
C ILE A 509 -34.86 24.78 32.30
N ASP A 510 -34.25 23.97 33.18
CA ASP A 510 -33.19 22.96 32.97
C ASP A 510 -33.47 21.84 31.94
N ILE A 511 -34.46 21.99 31.05
CA ILE A 511 -34.89 20.96 30.07
C ILE A 511 -34.36 21.25 28.65
N ASP A 512 -33.94 22.49 28.35
CA ASP A 512 -33.57 22.90 26.98
C ASP A 512 -32.10 22.64 26.56
N PHE A 513 -31.20 22.34 27.50
CA PHE A 513 -29.81 21.97 27.18
C PHE A 513 -29.72 20.65 26.38
N VAL A 514 -30.62 19.71 26.66
CA VAL A 514 -30.68 18.41 25.98
C VAL A 514 -31.18 18.55 24.54
N SER A 515 -32.13 19.44 24.26
CA SER A 515 -32.63 19.68 22.89
C SER A 515 -31.59 20.37 22.02
N PHE A 516 -30.92 21.42 22.54
CA PHE A 516 -29.90 22.16 21.82
C PHE A 516 -28.68 21.29 21.48
N SER A 517 -28.18 20.51 22.45
CA SER A 517 -27.08 19.58 22.21
C SER A 517 -27.48 18.52 21.16
N THR A 518 -28.66 17.90 21.28
CA THR A 518 -29.21 16.91 20.31
C THR A 518 -29.17 17.40 18.86
N GLU A 519 -29.51 18.67 18.62
CA GLU A 519 -29.46 19.29 17.29
C GLU A 519 -28.03 19.54 16.80
N VAL A 520 -27.08 19.93 17.65
CA VAL A 520 -25.66 20.06 17.31
C VAL A 520 -25.07 18.71 16.85
N TRP A 521 -25.29 17.61 17.59
CA TRP A 521 -24.72 16.31 17.22
C TRP A 521 -25.27 15.81 15.88
N SER A 522 -26.59 15.97 15.66
CA SER A 522 -27.25 15.56 14.41
C SER A 522 -26.66 16.29 13.20
N ARG A 523 -26.36 17.58 13.35
CA ARG A 523 -25.67 18.40 12.33
C ARG A 523 -24.28 17.86 12.03
N CYS A 524 -23.45 17.62 13.04
CA CYS A 524 -22.10 17.10 12.85
C CYS A 524 -22.09 15.71 12.19
N ARG A 525 -22.99 14.82 12.59
CA ARG A 525 -23.10 13.49 11.99
C ARG A 525 -23.45 13.57 10.51
N HIS A 526 -24.54 14.28 10.17
CA HIS A 526 -25.00 14.39 8.80
C HIS A 526 -23.97 15.09 7.91
N LEU A 527 -23.34 16.17 8.40
CA LEU A 527 -22.27 16.86 7.67
C LEU A 527 -21.07 15.93 7.44
N SER A 528 -20.70 15.11 8.42
CA SER A 528 -19.62 14.14 8.28
C SER A 528 -19.92 13.11 7.19
N PHE A 529 -21.16 12.62 7.10
CA PHE A 529 -21.58 11.70 6.05
C PHE A 529 -21.52 12.35 4.65
N VAL A 530 -22.12 13.54 4.50
CA VAL A 530 -22.14 14.26 3.20
C VAL A 530 -20.71 14.59 2.75
N ARG A 531 -19.87 15.09 3.65
CA ARG A 531 -18.45 15.34 3.38
C ARG A 531 -17.74 14.10 2.86
N ASN A 532 -17.86 12.97 3.57
CA ASN A 532 -17.19 11.73 3.17
C ASN A 532 -17.71 11.18 1.82
N ALA A 533 -18.98 11.42 1.47
CA ALA A 533 -19.51 11.06 0.16
C ALA A 533 -18.79 11.83 -0.96
N PHE A 534 -18.63 13.15 -0.82
CA PHE A 534 -17.88 13.95 -1.79
C PHE A 534 -16.39 13.59 -1.82
N ALA A 535 -15.77 13.36 -0.66
CA ALA A 535 -14.38 12.92 -0.58
C ALA A 535 -14.13 11.56 -1.27
N GLY A 536 -15.15 10.69 -1.35
CA GLY A 536 -15.10 9.41 -2.05
C GLY A 536 -15.31 9.49 -3.57
N THR A 537 -15.51 10.68 -4.15
CA THR A 537 -15.79 10.85 -5.59
C THR A 537 -14.89 11.87 -6.31
N PRO A 538 -13.56 11.90 -6.04
CA PRO A 538 -12.68 12.93 -6.59
C PRO A 538 -12.54 12.87 -8.12
N THR A 539 -12.73 11.70 -8.73
CA THR A 539 -12.59 11.45 -10.18
C THR A 539 -13.91 11.25 -10.91
N LEU A 540 -15.05 11.50 -10.25
CA LEU A 540 -16.36 11.15 -10.81
C LEU A 540 -16.75 12.03 -12.01
N VAL A 541 -16.51 13.34 -11.93
CA VAL A 541 -16.87 14.30 -12.99
C VAL A 541 -15.67 15.17 -13.31
N LYS A 542 -15.35 15.33 -14.59
CA LYS A 542 -14.41 16.35 -15.04
C LYS A 542 -15.09 17.72 -14.94
N GLU A 543 -14.52 18.64 -14.19
CA GLU A 543 -15.00 20.03 -14.13
C GLU A 543 -14.64 20.79 -15.41
N LYS A 544 -15.55 21.68 -15.84
CA LYS A 544 -15.33 22.63 -16.92
C LYS A 544 -15.37 24.04 -16.34
N ILE A 545 -14.33 24.82 -16.60
CA ILE A 545 -14.29 26.25 -16.28
C ILE A 545 -15.03 26.97 -17.42
N SER A 546 -16.01 27.80 -17.05
CA SER A 546 -16.73 28.62 -18.04
C SER A 546 -15.94 29.89 -18.36
N GLU A 547 -16.15 30.48 -19.55
CA GLU A 547 -15.47 31.73 -19.95
C GLU A 547 -15.73 32.88 -18.97
N GLU A 548 -16.93 32.92 -18.37
CA GLU A 548 -17.28 33.91 -17.35
C GLU A 548 -16.45 33.74 -16.06
N GLU A 549 -16.21 32.50 -15.65
CA GLU A 549 -15.41 32.19 -14.46
C GLU A 549 -13.94 32.40 -14.70
N GLU A 550 -13.45 32.05 -15.89
CA GLU A 550 -12.07 32.34 -16.29
C GLU A 550 -11.81 33.85 -16.26
N LYS A 551 -12.75 34.64 -16.79
CA LYS A 551 -12.68 36.10 -16.70
C LYS A 551 -12.71 36.60 -15.25
N HIS A 552 -13.59 36.06 -14.42
CA HIS A 552 -13.65 36.40 -12.99
C HIS A 552 -12.32 36.09 -12.29
N MET A 553 -11.75 34.91 -12.51
CA MET A 553 -10.47 34.49 -11.96
C MET A 553 -9.33 35.45 -12.31
N LEU A 554 -9.29 35.91 -13.57
CA LEU A 554 -8.30 36.87 -14.05
C LEU A 554 -8.50 38.28 -13.44
N GLU A 555 -9.74 38.71 -13.25
CA GLU A 555 -10.08 40.02 -12.64
C GLU A 555 -9.83 40.06 -11.13
N THR A 556 -10.04 38.94 -10.42
CA THR A 556 -9.91 38.84 -8.96
C THR A 556 -8.62 38.16 -8.50
N THR A 557 -7.65 37.99 -9.40
CA THR A 557 -6.35 37.40 -9.10
C THR A 557 -5.56 38.27 -8.13
N ASP A 558 -4.83 37.64 -7.22
CA ASP A 558 -3.94 38.29 -6.25
C ASP A 558 -2.50 38.43 -6.77
N VAL A 559 -2.26 38.06 -8.04
CA VAL A 559 -0.97 38.26 -8.72
C VAL A 559 -0.75 39.75 -8.99
N LEU A 560 -0.05 40.40 -8.05
CA LEU A 560 0.22 41.84 -8.10
C LEU A 560 1.11 42.21 -9.29
N ASN A 561 0.75 43.30 -9.97
CA ASN A 561 1.50 43.92 -11.07
C ASN A 561 1.64 43.07 -12.36
N GLU A 562 0.83 42.03 -12.52
CA GLU A 562 0.72 41.30 -13.80
C GLU A 562 -0.53 41.73 -14.56
N ILE A 563 -0.43 41.72 -15.89
CA ILE A 563 -1.61 41.87 -16.76
C ILE A 563 -2.26 40.49 -16.95
N PRO A 564 -3.60 40.40 -17.09
CA PRO A 564 -4.29 39.12 -17.25
C PRO A 564 -3.70 38.19 -18.31
N GLU A 565 -3.18 38.75 -19.41
CA GLU A 565 -2.57 38.00 -20.51
C GLU A 565 -1.23 37.35 -20.15
N MET A 566 -0.59 37.76 -19.05
CA MET A 566 0.67 37.18 -18.54
C MET A 566 0.44 36.14 -17.43
N ILE A 567 -0.80 35.95 -16.99
CA ILE A 567 -1.18 34.91 -16.05
C ILE A 567 -1.26 33.61 -16.85
N ALA A 568 -0.23 32.77 -16.71
CA ALA A 568 -0.22 31.46 -17.36
C ALA A 568 -1.32 30.57 -16.78
N SER A 569 -2.12 29.96 -17.66
CA SER A 569 -3.05 28.89 -17.33
C SER A 569 -2.51 27.55 -17.79
N VAL A 570 -2.98 26.49 -17.15
CA VAL A 570 -2.57 25.11 -17.37
C VAL A 570 -3.70 24.35 -18.04
N ASP A 571 -3.44 23.89 -19.27
CA ASP A 571 -4.41 23.07 -20.00
C ASP A 571 -4.69 21.74 -19.27
N PRO A 572 -5.98 21.40 -19.02
CA PRO A 572 -6.35 20.13 -18.42
C PRO A 572 -5.97 18.94 -19.31
N ILE A 573 -5.31 17.95 -18.73
CA ILE A 573 -4.94 16.71 -19.40
C ILE A 573 -6.08 15.70 -19.27
N ASN A 574 -6.27 14.83 -20.26
CA ASN A 574 -7.20 13.70 -20.10
C ASN A 574 -6.69 12.78 -18.97
N SER A 575 -7.47 12.57 -17.91
CA SER A 575 -7.01 11.83 -16.73
C SER A 575 -8.00 10.77 -16.25
N GLY A 576 -8.87 10.26 -17.13
CA GLY A 576 -9.75 9.14 -16.81
C GLY A 576 -10.83 9.46 -15.77
N PHE A 577 -11.40 10.67 -15.83
CA PHE A 577 -12.63 10.97 -15.08
C PHE A 577 -13.78 10.10 -15.59
N ALA A 578 -14.65 9.65 -14.69
CA ALA A 578 -15.71 8.69 -15.02
C ALA A 578 -16.78 9.28 -15.96
N MET A 579 -17.14 10.56 -15.78
CA MET A 579 -18.12 11.24 -16.62
C MET A 579 -17.59 12.53 -17.25
N SER A 580 -18.05 12.79 -18.48
CA SER A 580 -17.82 14.05 -19.20
C SER A 580 -18.80 15.14 -18.75
N PRO A 581 -18.45 16.44 -18.80
CA PRO A 581 -19.34 17.54 -18.43
C PRO A 581 -20.68 17.57 -19.18
N GLU A 582 -20.72 17.01 -20.39
CA GLU A 582 -21.91 16.98 -21.25
C GLU A 582 -22.95 15.92 -20.83
N ASP A 583 -22.57 14.96 -19.97
CA ASP A 583 -23.48 13.92 -19.48
C ASP A 583 -24.55 14.53 -18.54
N PRO A 584 -25.85 14.28 -18.75
CA PRO A 584 -26.91 14.70 -17.82
C PRO A 584 -26.67 14.26 -16.37
N ARG A 585 -26.04 13.10 -16.17
CA ARG A 585 -25.65 12.57 -14.85
C ARG A 585 -24.58 13.46 -14.20
N ALA A 586 -23.62 13.94 -14.98
CA ALA A 586 -22.61 14.88 -14.52
C ALA A 586 -23.24 16.22 -14.11
N GLN A 587 -24.21 16.73 -14.88
CA GLN A 587 -24.93 17.97 -14.55
C GLN A 587 -25.65 17.87 -13.21
N TYR A 588 -26.33 16.75 -12.93
CA TYR A 588 -26.95 16.48 -11.63
C TYR A 588 -25.92 16.54 -10.49
N TYR A 589 -24.81 15.80 -10.64
CA TYR A 589 -23.77 15.75 -9.61
C TYR A 589 -23.13 17.12 -9.38
N THR A 590 -22.80 17.86 -10.44
CA THR A 590 -22.24 19.22 -10.34
C THR A 590 -23.21 20.18 -9.66
N ALA A 591 -24.51 20.11 -9.98
CA ALA A 591 -25.52 20.93 -9.30
C ALA A 591 -25.62 20.61 -7.80
N LEU A 592 -25.55 19.33 -7.44
CA LEU A 592 -25.55 18.90 -6.04
C LEU A 592 -24.27 19.34 -5.30
N ARG A 593 -23.10 19.26 -5.96
CA ARG A 593 -21.83 19.78 -5.42
C ARG A 593 -21.90 21.29 -5.19
N GLN A 594 -22.42 22.06 -6.14
CA GLN A 594 -22.61 23.52 -5.97
C GLN A 594 -23.60 23.84 -4.83
N ARG A 595 -24.67 23.05 -4.69
CA ARG A 595 -25.61 23.17 -3.56
C ARG A 595 -24.90 22.91 -2.23
N PHE A 596 -24.01 21.93 -2.17
CA PHE A 596 -23.19 21.67 -0.99
C PHE A 596 -22.28 22.85 -0.66
N GLY A 597 -21.56 23.43 -1.63
CA GLY A 597 -20.74 24.63 -1.42
C GLY A 597 -21.55 25.82 -0.88
N LYS A 598 -22.73 26.09 -1.46
CA LYS A 598 -23.65 27.14 -0.96
C LYS A 598 -24.12 26.86 0.47
N PHE A 599 -24.41 25.60 0.78
CA PHE A 599 -24.76 25.20 2.14
C PHE A 599 -23.61 25.46 3.12
N LEU A 600 -22.36 25.17 2.75
CA LEU A 600 -21.20 25.41 3.61
C LEU A 600 -21.05 26.89 3.95
N HIS A 601 -21.18 27.78 2.96
CA HIS A 601 -21.16 29.23 3.18
C HIS A 601 -22.29 29.67 4.15
N ASN A 602 -23.52 29.25 3.87
CA ASN A 602 -24.67 29.60 4.71
C ASN A 602 -24.53 29.06 6.15
N ALA A 603 -24.00 27.84 6.31
CA ALA A 603 -23.72 27.25 7.60
C ALA A 603 -22.62 28.02 8.35
N SER A 604 -21.60 28.48 7.63
CA SER A 604 -20.52 29.32 8.15
C SER A 604 -21.06 30.63 8.73
N VAL A 605 -21.83 31.37 7.93
CA VAL A 605 -22.50 32.61 8.36
C VAL A 605 -23.42 32.37 9.55
N SER A 606 -24.22 31.30 9.51
CA SER A 606 -25.13 30.97 10.60
C SER A 606 -24.40 30.61 11.89
N LEU A 607 -23.29 29.87 11.84
CA LEU A 607 -22.52 29.48 13.02
C LEU A 607 -21.82 30.68 13.67
N ARG A 608 -21.34 31.64 12.87
CA ARG A 608 -20.78 32.91 13.41
C ARG A 608 -21.83 33.73 14.18
N GLN A 609 -23.10 33.63 13.81
CA GLN A 609 -24.21 34.30 14.50
C GLN A 609 -24.69 33.58 15.77
N GLN A 610 -24.33 32.30 15.97
CA GLN A 610 -24.86 31.44 17.05
C GLN A 610 -24.16 31.59 18.42
N GLY A 611 -23.16 32.44 18.55
CA GLY A 611 -22.46 32.67 19.83
C GLY A 611 -21.52 31.54 20.29
N GLU A 612 -20.90 31.75 21.44
CA GLU A 612 -19.58 31.21 21.79
C GLU A 612 -19.58 29.79 22.42
N GLU A 613 -20.63 29.35 23.11
CA GLU A 613 -20.45 28.28 24.12
C GLU A 613 -20.42 26.82 23.65
N ASN A 614 -20.74 26.43 22.40
CA ASN A 614 -20.79 24.99 22.01
C ASN A 614 -20.58 24.67 20.51
N THR A 615 -19.85 25.51 19.75
CA THR A 615 -19.75 25.38 18.29
C THR A 615 -18.42 24.83 17.75
N VAL A 616 -17.40 24.61 18.59
CA VAL A 616 -16.03 24.25 18.15
C VAL A 616 -16.00 22.98 17.28
N ASP A 617 -16.59 21.88 17.73
CA ASP A 617 -16.61 20.62 16.95
C ASP A 617 -17.36 20.74 15.61
N ALA A 618 -18.40 21.59 15.57
CA ALA A 618 -19.17 21.84 14.35
C ALA A 618 -18.39 22.71 13.37
N VAL A 619 -17.62 23.67 13.87
CA VAL A 619 -16.71 24.52 13.08
C VAL A 619 -15.55 23.69 12.53
N ASP A 620 -14.93 22.82 13.33
CA ASP A 620 -13.86 21.93 12.86
C ASP A 620 -14.32 21.06 11.69
N LEU A 621 -15.54 20.52 11.79
CA LEU A 621 -16.11 19.71 10.72
C LEU A 621 -16.58 20.54 9.52
N LEU A 622 -17.05 21.77 9.73
CA LEU A 622 -17.36 22.69 8.64
C LEU A 622 -16.10 23.02 7.85
N LEU A 623 -15.01 23.38 8.52
CA LEU A 623 -13.71 23.67 7.90
C LEU A 623 -13.16 22.46 7.13
N ASP A 624 -13.33 21.25 7.69
CA ASP A 624 -13.00 20.00 6.99
C ASP A 624 -13.84 19.79 5.73
N SER A 625 -15.10 20.21 5.77
CA SER A 625 -16.02 20.10 4.65
C SER A 625 -15.72 21.12 3.56
N ILE A 626 -15.35 22.35 3.94
CA ILE A 626 -14.84 23.38 3.03
C ILE A 626 -13.55 22.89 2.36
N ARG A 627 -12.61 22.35 3.14
CA ARG A 627 -11.38 21.74 2.60
C ARG A 627 -11.68 20.65 1.58
N THR A 628 -12.58 19.72 1.89
CA THR A 628 -13.00 18.66 0.95
C THR A 628 -13.66 19.23 -0.31
N TYR A 629 -14.50 20.25 -0.20
CA TYR A 629 -15.11 20.90 -1.36
C TYR A 629 -14.07 21.59 -2.26
N MET A 630 -13.09 22.27 -1.67
CA MET A 630 -12.08 23.02 -2.42
C MET A 630 -11.00 22.10 -3.03
N LEU A 631 -10.52 21.12 -2.26
CA LEU A 631 -9.28 20.39 -2.57
C LEU A 631 -9.48 18.94 -3.03
N ASP A 632 -10.58 18.25 -2.67
CA ASP A 632 -10.78 16.85 -3.05
C ASP A 632 -11.33 16.78 -4.49
N TYR A 633 -10.44 16.93 -5.48
CA TYR A 633 -10.71 16.79 -6.91
C TYR A 633 -9.51 16.19 -7.65
N GLY A 634 -9.77 15.23 -8.54
CA GLY A 634 -8.75 14.44 -9.23
C GLY A 634 -8.11 13.40 -8.30
N ASP A 635 -7.34 13.83 -7.31
CA ASP A 635 -6.77 12.94 -6.29
C ASP A 635 -6.44 13.77 -5.03
N SER A 636 -6.20 13.10 -3.91
CA SER A 636 -5.70 13.77 -2.71
C SER A 636 -4.28 14.33 -2.94
N LYS A 637 -3.98 15.50 -2.36
CA LYS A 637 -2.67 16.19 -2.44
C LYS A 637 -1.49 15.26 -2.14
N ASP A 638 -1.67 14.36 -1.17
CA ASP A 638 -0.62 13.45 -0.69
C ASP A 638 -0.52 12.15 -1.50
N SER A 639 -1.53 11.80 -2.30
CA SER A 639 -1.54 10.55 -3.06
C SER A 639 -0.40 10.48 -4.06
N TYR A 640 -0.12 11.57 -4.80
CA TYR A 640 1.00 11.61 -5.75
C TYR A 640 2.33 11.30 -5.07
N TYR A 641 2.64 11.96 -3.94
CA TYR A 641 3.88 11.74 -3.21
C TYR A 641 3.95 10.32 -2.64
N THR A 642 2.83 9.81 -2.13
CA THR A 642 2.73 8.42 -1.67
C THR A 642 3.02 7.43 -2.81
N GLN A 643 2.49 7.67 -4.02
CA GLN A 643 2.80 6.81 -5.18
C GLN A 643 4.24 6.97 -5.66
N LEU A 644 4.81 8.18 -5.56
CA LEU A 644 6.21 8.44 -5.90
C LEU A 644 7.15 7.66 -4.99
N ASP A 645 6.92 7.72 -3.68
CA ASP A 645 7.73 7.00 -2.69
C ASP A 645 7.63 5.48 -2.91
N ARG A 646 6.42 4.97 -3.17
CA ARG A 646 6.21 3.55 -3.52
C ARG A 646 6.98 3.16 -4.78
N TYR A 647 6.90 3.96 -5.85
CA TYR A 647 7.64 3.68 -7.08
C TYR A 647 9.16 3.73 -6.88
N LEU A 648 9.68 4.70 -6.11
CA LEU A 648 11.10 4.82 -5.83
C LEU A 648 11.61 3.66 -4.97
N ALA A 649 10.83 3.21 -3.98
CA ALA A 649 11.16 2.03 -3.17
C ALA A 649 11.29 0.78 -4.07
N GLU A 650 10.27 0.52 -4.89
CA GLU A 650 10.24 -0.59 -5.87
C GLU A 650 11.41 -0.53 -6.84
N LEU A 651 11.74 0.65 -7.35
CA LEU A 651 12.87 0.87 -8.23
C LEU A 651 14.21 0.55 -7.54
N ASN A 652 14.35 0.89 -6.26
CA ASN A 652 15.58 0.66 -5.50
C ASN A 652 15.79 -0.83 -5.18
N TYR A 653 14.72 -1.58 -4.92
CA TYR A 653 14.77 -3.03 -4.75
C TYR A 653 15.14 -3.73 -6.06
N ALA A 654 14.47 -3.39 -7.15
CA ALA A 654 14.63 -4.06 -8.44
C ALA A 654 15.90 -3.68 -9.23
N ARG A 655 16.58 -2.58 -8.87
CA ARG A 655 17.74 -2.09 -9.62
C ARG A 655 18.95 -2.99 -9.40
N GLN A 656 19.37 -3.64 -10.47
CA GLN A 656 20.51 -4.53 -10.55
C GLN A 656 21.75 -3.83 -11.10
N TYR A 657 21.61 -3.07 -12.21
CA TYR A 657 22.72 -2.42 -12.90
C TYR A 657 22.35 -1.06 -13.51
N TYR A 658 23.35 -0.27 -13.85
CA TYR A 658 23.15 1.05 -14.48
C TYR A 658 22.59 0.90 -15.90
N GLY A 659 21.55 1.67 -16.23
CA GLY A 659 20.92 1.63 -17.56
C GLY A 659 20.14 0.35 -17.87
N GLN A 660 19.65 -0.33 -16.82
CA GLN A 660 18.79 -1.50 -16.92
C GLN A 660 17.52 -1.20 -17.73
N LYS A 661 17.25 -2.05 -18.72
CA LYS A 661 16.11 -1.91 -19.63
C LYS A 661 14.93 -2.81 -19.25
N THR A 662 15.24 -3.97 -18.68
CA THR A 662 14.25 -4.96 -18.25
C THR A 662 14.05 -4.88 -16.74
N TRP A 663 12.80 -4.83 -16.29
CA TRP A 663 12.46 -4.68 -14.87
C TRP A 663 11.39 -5.69 -14.46
N PRO A 664 11.24 -5.99 -13.16
CA PRO A 664 10.09 -6.73 -12.66
C PRO A 664 8.81 -6.02 -13.07
N ARG A 665 7.75 -6.79 -13.34
CA ARG A 665 6.47 -6.24 -13.80
C ARG A 665 5.90 -5.20 -12.84
N ALA A 666 6.03 -5.42 -11.53
CA ALA A 666 5.56 -4.51 -10.48
C ALA A 666 6.09 -3.08 -10.65
N VAL A 667 7.36 -2.89 -11.04
CA VAL A 667 7.96 -1.56 -11.28
C VAL A 667 7.20 -0.80 -12.36
N PHE A 668 6.79 -1.48 -13.44
CA PHE A 668 6.04 -0.86 -14.53
C PHE A 668 4.60 -0.55 -14.14
N VAL A 669 3.93 -1.42 -13.40
CA VAL A 669 2.57 -1.18 -12.87
C VAL A 669 2.58 0.02 -11.93
N ARG A 670 3.56 0.10 -11.02
CA ARG A 670 3.73 1.22 -10.08
C ARG A 670 4.07 2.52 -10.81
N ARG A 671 4.90 2.47 -11.86
CA ARG A 671 5.17 3.61 -12.74
C ARG A 671 3.90 4.09 -13.45
N ALA A 672 3.08 3.18 -13.96
CA ALA A 672 1.83 3.52 -14.63
C ALA A 672 0.84 4.19 -13.65
N ARG A 673 0.73 3.68 -12.43
CA ARG A 673 -0.04 4.30 -11.35
C ARG A 673 0.46 5.70 -10.99
N LEU A 674 1.78 5.88 -10.87
CA LEU A 674 2.39 7.19 -10.63
C LEU A 674 2.06 8.20 -11.74
N TYR A 675 2.14 7.78 -13.01
CA TYR A 675 1.78 8.65 -14.13
C TYR A 675 0.31 9.02 -14.15
N HIS A 676 -0.58 8.09 -13.79
CA HIS A 676 -2.00 8.39 -13.63
C HIS A 676 -2.24 9.41 -12.51
N ALA A 677 -1.65 9.18 -11.32
CA ALA A 677 -1.73 10.13 -10.19
C ALA A 677 -1.15 11.51 -10.55
N ALA A 678 -0.06 11.56 -11.35
CA ALA A 678 0.51 12.81 -11.84
C ALA A 678 -0.45 13.57 -12.76
N ARG A 679 -1.15 12.87 -13.65
CA ARG A 679 -2.18 13.44 -14.54
C ARG A 679 -3.41 13.93 -13.78
N LEU A 680 -3.80 13.23 -12.72
CA LEU A 680 -4.88 13.68 -11.82
C LEU A 680 -4.48 14.93 -11.05
N ARG A 681 -3.27 14.93 -10.46
CA ARG A 681 -2.70 16.10 -9.79
C ARG A 681 -2.58 17.29 -10.72
N TRP A 682 -2.15 17.08 -11.97
CA TRP A 682 -2.07 18.16 -12.97
C TRP A 682 -3.40 18.90 -13.12
N ASN A 683 -4.50 18.15 -13.19
CA ASN A 683 -5.85 18.71 -13.29
C ASN A 683 -6.38 19.31 -11.98
N SER A 684 -5.70 19.08 -10.85
CA SER A 684 -6.08 19.65 -9.55
C SER A 684 -5.27 20.90 -9.20
N ILE A 685 -4.26 21.29 -10.00
CA ILE A 685 -3.43 22.48 -9.75
C ILE A 685 -4.26 23.75 -9.95
N GLU A 686 -4.93 23.87 -11.10
CA GLU A 686 -5.82 24.99 -11.39
C GLU A 686 -7.26 24.58 -11.12
N ARG A 687 -7.76 24.99 -9.95
CA ARG A 687 -9.15 24.76 -9.54
C ARG A 687 -10.02 25.90 -10.05
N ARG A 688 -11.28 25.56 -10.35
CA ARG A 688 -12.34 26.54 -10.60
C ARG A 688 -12.46 27.47 -9.38
N ARG A 689 -12.43 28.78 -9.60
CA ARG A 689 -12.67 29.80 -8.58
C ARG A 689 -13.72 30.79 -9.08
N GLY A 690 -14.95 30.68 -8.56
CA GLY A 690 -16.01 31.65 -8.78
C GLY A 690 -16.33 32.44 -7.50
N THR A 691 -17.44 33.16 -7.55
CA THR A 691 -17.91 33.99 -6.42
C THR A 691 -18.19 33.18 -5.14
N LEU A 692 -18.60 31.91 -5.30
CA LEU A 692 -18.88 31.02 -4.17
C LEU A 692 -17.57 30.59 -3.50
N GLU A 693 -16.57 30.21 -4.29
CA GLU A 693 -15.25 29.85 -3.80
C GLU A 693 -14.58 31.04 -3.08
N ASP A 694 -14.71 32.25 -3.62
CA ASP A 694 -14.26 33.48 -2.94
C ASP A 694 -14.95 33.67 -1.59
N SER A 695 -16.28 33.49 -1.53
CA SER A 695 -17.03 33.60 -0.28
C SER A 695 -16.60 32.57 0.77
N LEU A 696 -16.22 31.36 0.32
CA LEU A 696 -15.69 30.32 1.21
C LEU A 696 -14.27 30.61 1.68
N ILE A 697 -13.44 31.25 0.84
CA ILE A 697 -12.11 31.73 1.24
C ILE A 697 -12.25 32.83 2.28
N ASP A 698 -13.17 33.78 2.08
CA ASP A 698 -13.49 34.83 3.05
C ASP A 698 -14.00 34.24 4.37
N ASP A 699 -14.87 33.23 4.32
CA ASP A 699 -15.32 32.51 5.51
C ASP A 699 -14.16 31.90 6.28
N VAL A 700 -13.21 31.25 5.60
CA VAL A 700 -12.00 30.67 6.23
C VAL A 700 -11.14 31.77 6.83
N ALA A 701 -11.00 32.92 6.16
CA ALA A 701 -10.27 34.06 6.68
C ALA A 701 -10.94 34.65 7.94
N GLU A 702 -12.28 34.78 7.97
CA GLU A 702 -13.01 35.22 9.16
C GLU A 702 -12.83 34.25 10.33
N TRP A 703 -12.90 32.93 10.09
CA TRP A 703 -12.64 31.92 11.11
C TRP A 703 -11.19 31.93 11.61
N SER A 704 -10.22 32.34 10.77
CA SER A 704 -8.81 32.48 11.16
C SER A 704 -8.57 33.60 12.17
N MET A 705 -9.50 34.56 12.24
CA MET A 705 -9.50 35.69 13.16
C MET A 705 -10.47 35.51 14.34
N TRP A 706 -11.07 34.32 14.45
CA TRP A 706 -12.08 34.04 15.49
C TRP A 706 -11.51 34.10 16.91
N GLN A 707 -12.38 34.28 17.91
CA GLN A 707 -11.95 34.52 19.29
C GLN A 707 -11.24 33.30 19.93
N TYR A 708 -11.67 32.08 19.60
CA TYR A 708 -11.11 30.85 20.16
C TYR A 708 -9.77 30.46 19.55
N ALA A 709 -8.74 30.36 20.39
CA ALA A 709 -7.40 29.99 19.96
C ALA A 709 -7.33 28.60 19.29
N THR A 710 -8.11 27.63 19.78
CA THR A 710 -8.20 26.27 19.21
C THR A 710 -8.72 26.28 17.78
N VAL A 711 -9.79 27.05 17.52
CA VAL A 711 -10.33 27.24 16.17
C VAL A 711 -9.31 27.95 15.28
N ARG A 712 -8.67 29.02 15.76
CA ARG A 712 -7.63 29.72 14.98
C ARG A 712 -6.46 28.81 14.62
N GLU A 713 -5.93 28.05 15.58
CA GLU A 713 -4.82 27.12 15.34
C GLU A 713 -5.22 26.04 14.32
N TYR A 714 -6.44 25.49 14.44
CA TYR A 714 -6.97 24.53 13.50
C TYR A 714 -7.14 25.11 12.10
N VAL A 715 -7.71 26.33 12.01
CA VAL A 715 -7.86 27.06 10.76
C VAL A 715 -6.49 27.35 10.17
N HIS A 716 -5.53 27.90 10.91
CA HIS A 716 -4.20 28.25 10.39
C HIS A 716 -3.45 27.04 9.81
N LYS A 717 -3.63 25.86 10.42
CA LYS A 717 -3.06 24.60 9.91
C LYS A 717 -3.68 24.18 8.57
N LYS A 718 -4.93 24.56 8.29
CA LYS A 718 -5.69 24.13 7.10
C LYS A 718 -5.91 25.21 6.05
N SER A 719 -5.92 26.47 6.46
CA SER A 719 -6.12 27.64 5.61
C SER A 719 -4.94 27.81 4.68
N PHE A 720 -3.74 27.41 5.09
CA PHE A 720 -2.59 27.38 4.20
C PHE A 720 -2.87 26.50 2.98
N ASP A 721 -3.51 25.34 3.14
CA ASP A 721 -3.84 24.46 2.00
C ASP A 721 -5.03 24.95 1.15
N ILE A 722 -5.89 25.82 1.70
CA ILE A 722 -7.11 26.31 1.03
C ILE A 722 -6.85 27.62 0.28
N VAL A 723 -5.99 28.47 0.85
CA VAL A 723 -5.68 29.82 0.35
C VAL A 723 -4.42 29.82 -0.53
N TYR A 724 -3.47 28.90 -0.28
CA TYR A 724 -2.21 28.75 -1.02
C TYR A 724 -2.04 27.31 -1.54
#